data_AF-A0A833ATF1-F1
#
_entry.id   AF-A0A833ATF1-F1
#
_cell.length_a   1.000
_cell.length_b   1.000
_cell.length_c   1.000
_cell.angle_alpha   90.00
_cell.angle_beta   90.00
_cell.angle_gamma   90.00
#
_symmetry.space_group_name_H-M   'P 1'
#
loop_
_entity.id
_entity.type
_entity.pdbx_description
1 polymer ?
#
loop_
_entity_poly.entity_id
_entity_poly.type
_entity_poly.pdbx_seq_one_letter_code
_entity_poly.pdbx_strand_id
1 'polypeptide(L)'
;TFISGLNSRVNIREDNVDMPLPLGVPYCWITSNHLGSDGDKAVRLSRQYLTSKGDTLLTNKIHSDFIPPENDGETGDYHSILRGLDEPEELELAYELELDTDYQAFVTEQPGATAVLDKDAFFVVLDQPSTIQLTLQNLPTGQNATTTAQILLKDGTVKANKTNTGSENNIILYAESMPADTIYIRTNLAITNEGWKRPYTIKVGKIGVPSSFILQSTLSAIVANNNAETTVTAELIDETGKHTIGANNPVTFTITSGASSAILISQNPVDAINGVATIRIQSTNIPGVVVIEASSPGLAAKQTQINVYGNPTEIRGDITANSSWTLDNSPYILTGDIRVKPGAVLTIDPGVIVRGKSGTGIYIEGGLIANGSASLPILFEGADQQIPGGWCGIRFESSAMDDKCILNHCIIRHGGQGGYSNLVAAIELSGYSDPQITNTRLENNKINGLRLDSGTYSSNINLNVVGLPYCVQGDITMNASAIMDVAPGVVFKMWPKTDFYVYGGISAQGTNLDHITFTSFQDDSYFGDSNYNGSSLPQPGDWGGIGIYGTINDASTTLEYVDIQYAGAAGYGNLNTPIYLELAANPTIHATKISKSVFNGIKLQTGTFSSDIHLNNHHLPIIVSGDITISESAKWTIDPGIVFKMWPNSDFYIQGELDILGNENSPVIFTSYRDDSIMGDTNGDENTNGVTGDYGGISFSGTSSGSNLKNVRMYFAGDGGYGDTGFPLQASPYAVFTMENIDLFKCTTNGVNLIAGNYRSNIHLDLTGIPFTLTDNFTVESSATMSISKGVHFKLWPDADFYIYGQLNAVGMRQDSIIFTSYRDDNVDGDTNNDEVSRGVHGDWGGIYFNGQTASASILSHCTLRYGGIGGYGDNAYPLYLDAGAAPRISNCSIEYSRNSGVFCTNGASPDLGGGQHQSPGGNQFIGFLNDQSRYAIFNDGTANVYAKLNFWETTDPALIATNIFDKMDDNRKGLVYYDPIQESPHDPLVGIPEILSPNAGHELLADGLLIWTSAAINQNEDDITYTIQVDENNTFDSPLAASNKTANTDQNKLSKNTPTSFHSANAVAISLQELSFFNQLQDNTTYFWRVQAIDKLGNKSDFSSVSHFFFNKYNNPPQAVVSGFSPREGTEIRLSKPELSWHPAIDPDQSDASSTLKYNLQLNTSSDFSGTIQHQYQTQIGLATHEVPDPLDENAHYFWRVLTLDDEGLPSAWSAVNDFWINAVDEPPAEFNLLSPGDGDQLTGDSYNFTWEKAVDPDPND
;
A
#
# COMPACT_ATOMS: atom_id res chain seq x y z
N THR A 1 -5.66 19.07 35.00
CA THR A 1 -5.55 20.39 34.36
C THR A 1 -6.80 20.60 33.54
N PHE A 2 -7.76 21.41 34.03
CA PHE A 2 -8.81 22.16 33.30
C PHE A 2 -9.86 22.65 34.32
N ILE A 3 -9.55 23.73 35.03
CA ILE A 3 -10.53 24.57 35.71
C ILE A 3 -10.06 26.01 35.53
N SER A 4 -10.74 26.77 34.67
CA SER A 4 -10.61 28.23 34.66
C SER A 4 -11.93 28.86 34.26
N GLY A 5 -12.63 29.39 35.26
CA GLY A 5 -13.76 30.28 35.01
C GLY A 5 -14.90 30.11 36.02
N LEU A 6 -14.71 30.59 37.25
CA LEU A 6 -15.78 31.19 38.07
C LEU A 6 -15.14 31.84 39.29
N ASN A 7 -14.95 33.17 39.22
CA ASN A 7 -14.56 34.00 40.34
C ASN A 7 -15.81 34.66 40.95
N SER A 8 -15.79 34.73 42.28
CA SER A 8 -16.54 35.61 43.19
C SER A 8 -17.94 35.18 43.69
N ARG A 9 -18.00 35.00 45.03
CA ARG A 9 -19.16 34.99 45.95
C ARG A 9 -19.82 33.64 46.29
N VAL A 10 -19.13 32.78 47.04
CA VAL A 10 -19.78 31.93 48.06
C VAL A 10 -18.92 31.93 49.33
N ASN A 11 -19.43 32.51 50.41
CA ASN A 11 -18.93 32.29 51.75
C ASN A 11 -19.52 30.95 52.23
N ILE A 12 -18.71 29.90 52.31
CA ILE A 12 -19.10 28.68 53.01
C ILE A 12 -18.77 28.91 54.48
N ARG A 13 -19.78 29.09 55.33
CA ARG A 13 -19.61 28.90 56.78
C ARG A 13 -19.71 27.41 57.09
N GLU A 14 -18.83 26.99 57.97
CA GLU A 14 -18.71 25.66 58.56
C GLU A 14 -19.93 25.35 59.44
N ASP A 15 -20.99 24.79 58.87
CA ASP A 15 -22.10 24.25 59.66
C ASP A 15 -22.31 22.75 59.34
N ASN A 16 -22.04 21.93 60.36
CA ASN A 16 -22.28 20.48 60.52
C ASN A 16 -21.13 19.50 60.16
N VAL A 17 -20.20 19.32 61.12
CA VAL A 17 -19.00 18.47 61.02
C VAL A 17 -19.26 16.98 61.34
N ASP A 18 -20.47 16.61 61.78
CA ASP A 18 -20.79 15.28 62.31
C ASP A 18 -21.72 14.44 61.41
N MET A 19 -21.83 14.73 60.11
CA MET A 19 -22.65 13.91 59.19
C MET A 19 -21.81 12.81 58.50
N PRO A 20 -21.99 11.51 58.79
CA PRO A 20 -21.29 10.44 58.10
C PRO A 20 -22.03 10.08 56.81
N LEU A 21 -21.50 10.47 55.65
CA LEU A 21 -21.98 9.94 54.37
C LEU A 21 -21.36 8.55 54.10
N PRO A 22 -22.13 7.52 53.71
CA PRO A 22 -21.57 6.21 53.38
C PRO A 22 -20.65 6.26 52.15
N LEU A 23 -19.61 5.43 52.13
CA LEU A 23 -18.71 5.29 50.98
C LEU A 23 -19.33 4.35 49.92
N GLY A 24 -19.41 4.79 48.66
CA GLY A 24 -19.80 3.95 47.52
C GLY A 24 -21.19 4.21 46.92
N VAL A 25 -21.93 5.22 47.37
CA VAL A 25 -23.22 5.64 46.78
C VAL A 25 -23.03 6.97 46.02
N PRO A 26 -23.58 7.15 44.80
CA PRO A 26 -23.53 8.43 44.09
C PRO A 26 -24.35 9.51 44.81
N TYR A 27 -23.80 10.74 44.94
CA TYR A 27 -24.52 11.88 45.53
C TYR A 27 -24.39 13.13 44.63
N CYS A 28 -25.43 13.98 44.62
CA CYS A 28 -25.44 15.28 43.91
C CYS A 28 -25.44 16.46 44.92
N TRP A 29 -24.79 17.57 44.57
CA TRP A 29 -24.92 18.85 45.30
C TRP A 29 -25.80 19.80 44.49
N ILE A 30 -26.89 20.29 45.06
CA ILE A 30 -27.67 21.40 44.50
C ILE A 30 -27.58 22.58 45.46
N THR A 31 -27.22 23.77 44.96
CA THR A 31 -27.45 25.04 45.65
C THR A 31 -28.49 25.83 44.88
N SER A 32 -29.61 26.12 45.52
CA SER A 32 -30.62 27.04 44.97
C SER A 32 -30.26 28.47 45.39
N ASN A 33 -30.19 29.40 44.42
CA ASN A 33 -30.16 30.83 44.69
C ASN A 33 -31.53 31.43 44.30
N HIS A 34 -32.48 31.44 45.23
CA HIS A 34 -33.60 32.37 45.14
C HIS A 34 -34.19 32.68 46.52
N LEU A 35 -34.31 33.96 46.81
CA LEU A 35 -35.10 34.54 47.90
C LEU A 35 -36.55 34.64 47.44
N GLY A 36 -37.47 33.84 47.98
CA GLY A 36 -38.91 33.93 47.68
C GLY A 36 -39.66 32.62 47.93
N SER A 37 -40.84 32.73 48.51
CA SER A 37 -41.66 31.66 49.09
C SER A 37 -42.43 30.82 48.07
N ASP A 38 -42.69 29.55 48.45
CA ASP A 38 -43.80 28.67 48.07
C ASP A 38 -43.46 27.49 47.12
N GLY A 39 -43.48 26.28 47.72
CA GLY A 39 -43.36 24.93 47.14
C GLY A 39 -41.96 24.51 46.69
N ASP A 40 -41.59 23.23 46.82
CA ASP A 40 -40.42 22.67 46.13
C ASP A 40 -40.66 22.72 44.62
N LYS A 41 -40.28 23.84 44.01
CA LYS A 41 -40.41 24.05 42.58
C LYS A 41 -39.26 23.36 41.85
N ALA A 42 -39.60 22.71 40.76
CA ALA A 42 -38.64 22.10 39.85
C ALA A 42 -37.54 23.09 39.43
N VAL A 43 -36.28 22.73 39.71
CA VAL A 43 -35.12 23.45 39.20
C VAL A 43 -34.92 23.04 37.73
N ARG A 44 -34.67 23.99 36.83
CA ARG A 44 -34.32 23.71 35.42
C ARG A 44 -33.21 22.66 35.35
N LEU A 45 -33.49 21.50 34.74
CA LEU A 45 -32.54 20.40 34.51
C LEU A 45 -31.23 20.88 33.84
N SER A 46 -31.29 21.92 33.00
CA SER A 46 -30.10 22.52 32.37
C SER A 46 -29.14 23.23 33.33
N ARG A 47 -29.44 23.25 34.63
CA ARG A 47 -28.58 23.83 35.68
C ARG A 47 -28.25 22.86 36.82
N GLN A 48 -28.56 21.57 36.66
CA GLN A 48 -28.16 20.51 37.60
C GLN A 48 -26.98 19.72 37.02
N TYR A 49 -25.98 19.41 37.83
CA TYR A 49 -24.82 18.60 37.42
C TYR A 49 -24.61 17.46 38.41
N LEU A 50 -24.73 16.22 37.93
CA LEU A 50 -24.19 15.04 38.59
C LEU A 50 -22.71 14.92 38.25
N THR A 51 -21.83 14.95 39.24
CA THR A 51 -20.41 14.62 39.04
C THR A 51 -20.08 13.34 39.80
N SER A 52 -19.82 12.25 39.08
CA SER A 52 -19.02 11.14 39.60
C SER A 52 -17.55 11.36 39.23
N LYS A 53 -16.64 10.87 40.07
CA LYS A 53 -15.20 11.00 39.83
C LYS A 53 -14.77 9.97 38.79
N GLY A 54 -14.74 10.33 37.50
CA GLY A 54 -13.99 9.54 36.53
C GLY A 54 -14.36 9.60 35.05
N ASP A 55 -15.61 9.84 34.66
CA ASP A 55 -16.02 9.67 33.24
C ASP A 55 -17.00 10.73 32.70
N THR A 56 -17.09 10.75 31.37
CA THR A 56 -17.73 11.70 30.44
C THR A 56 -19.23 11.94 30.66
N LEU A 57 -19.70 13.17 30.34
CA LEU A 57 -21.08 13.66 30.43
C LEU A 57 -22.14 12.75 29.79
N LEU A 58 -23.07 12.21 30.58
CA LEU A 58 -24.32 11.60 30.09
C LEU A 58 -25.27 12.71 29.59
N THR A 59 -25.31 12.94 28.28
CA THR A 59 -26.16 13.97 27.64
C THR A 59 -27.47 13.44 27.04
N ASN A 60 -27.72 12.13 27.11
CA ASN A 60 -28.83 11.50 26.39
C ASN A 60 -29.93 11.00 27.32
N LYS A 61 -30.73 11.92 27.89
CA LYS A 61 -32.12 11.70 28.34
C LYS A 61 -32.72 13.07 28.69
N ILE A 62 -33.11 13.81 27.66
CA ILE A 62 -33.89 15.05 27.77
C ILE A 62 -35.27 14.74 27.22
N HIS A 63 -36.33 14.95 28.00
CA HIS A 63 -37.66 15.18 27.45
C HIS A 63 -38.02 16.64 27.74
N SER A 64 -38.19 17.42 26.66
CA SER A 64 -38.66 18.80 26.69
C SER A 64 -40.17 18.84 26.96
N ASP A 65 -40.60 19.93 27.59
CA ASP A 65 -41.96 20.50 27.60
C ASP A 65 -42.71 20.46 28.94
N PHE A 66 -42.56 21.51 29.77
CA PHE A 66 -43.73 22.24 30.31
C PHE A 66 -43.37 23.59 31.00
N ILE A 67 -44.26 24.58 30.85
CA ILE A 67 -44.32 25.89 31.52
C ILE A 67 -45.65 25.92 32.31
N PRO A 68 -45.71 26.43 33.56
CA PRO A 68 -46.82 26.17 34.48
C PRO A 68 -48.03 27.11 34.29
N PRO A 69 -49.23 26.73 34.76
CA PRO A 69 -50.27 27.66 35.20
C PRO A 69 -50.40 27.72 36.74
N GLU A 70 -51.06 28.80 37.17
CA GLU A 70 -51.02 29.48 38.49
C GLU A 70 -51.93 28.88 39.60
N ASN A 71 -51.56 29.18 40.86
CA ASN A 71 -52.32 29.13 42.15
C ASN A 71 -52.76 27.74 42.66
N ASP A 72 -52.42 27.31 43.88
CA ASP A 72 -52.93 27.85 45.16
C ASP A 72 -52.04 27.48 46.38
N GLY A 73 -52.04 28.32 47.42
CA GLY A 73 -50.99 28.36 48.45
C GLY A 73 -51.33 27.83 49.84
N GLU A 74 -50.29 27.75 50.69
CA GLU A 74 -50.34 27.87 52.16
C GLU A 74 -48.92 28.14 52.72
N THR A 75 -48.82 28.74 53.92
CA THR A 75 -47.71 29.60 54.39
C THR A 75 -46.74 28.98 55.40
N GLY A 76 -45.43 29.07 55.12
CA GLY A 76 -44.36 29.55 56.01
C GLY A 76 -43.75 28.65 57.11
N ASP A 77 -42.57 28.04 56.85
CA ASP A 77 -41.35 28.10 57.69
C ASP A 77 -40.12 27.52 56.92
N TYR A 78 -38.94 28.12 57.06
CA TYR A 78 -37.76 27.87 56.20
C TYR A 78 -36.59 27.21 56.95
N HIS A 79 -36.52 25.88 57.11
CA HIS A 79 -35.30 25.21 57.63
C HIS A 79 -35.21 23.70 57.30
N SER A 80 -35.27 23.29 56.02
CA SER A 80 -35.02 21.89 55.62
C SER A 80 -33.84 21.80 54.66
N ILE A 81 -32.67 21.38 55.15
CA ILE A 81 -31.55 20.93 54.31
C ILE A 81 -31.47 19.41 54.51
N LEU A 82 -32.15 18.64 53.66
CA LEU A 82 -31.99 17.19 53.62
C LEU A 82 -31.68 16.74 52.19
N ARG A 83 -30.81 15.73 52.08
CA ARG A 83 -30.34 15.14 50.83
C ARG A 83 -30.61 13.64 50.86
N GLY A 84 -31.35 13.20 49.85
CA GLY A 84 -31.90 11.87 49.60
C GLY A 84 -32.77 11.93 48.34
N LEU A 85 -33.17 10.80 47.73
CA LEU A 85 -34.35 10.83 46.84
C LEU A 85 -35.55 11.18 47.72
N ASP A 86 -35.97 12.44 47.66
CA ASP A 86 -37.14 13.02 48.32
C ASP A 86 -37.89 13.72 47.17
N GLU A 87 -39.05 13.16 46.80
CA GLU A 87 -39.67 13.38 45.50
C GLU A 87 -41.12 13.83 45.64
N PRO A 88 -41.72 14.42 44.59
CA PRO A 88 -43.05 15.01 44.70
C PRO A 88 -44.14 13.93 44.87
N GLU A 89 -45.21 14.31 45.57
CA GLU A 89 -46.39 13.45 45.80
C GLU A 89 -47.14 13.08 44.49
N GLU A 90 -46.96 13.89 43.43
CA GLU A 90 -47.65 13.72 42.15
C GLU A 90 -46.88 12.84 41.16
N LEU A 91 -47.58 11.87 40.56
CA LEU A 91 -46.98 10.89 39.64
C LEU A 91 -46.34 11.54 38.40
N GLU A 92 -46.89 12.65 37.90
CA GLU A 92 -46.35 13.38 36.74
C GLU A 92 -44.96 13.96 36.98
N LEU A 93 -44.56 14.08 38.25
CA LEU A 93 -43.31 14.70 38.67
C LEU A 93 -42.33 13.71 39.33
N ALA A 94 -42.69 12.42 39.39
CA ALA A 94 -41.89 11.33 39.97
C ALA A 94 -40.49 11.19 39.31
N TYR A 95 -39.47 10.76 40.04
CA TYR A 95 -38.15 10.46 39.48
C TYR A 95 -38.08 9.04 38.89
N GLU A 96 -37.25 8.90 37.84
CA GLU A 96 -36.99 7.62 37.17
C GLU A 96 -36.00 6.78 37.99
N LEU A 97 -36.39 5.55 38.34
CA LEU A 97 -35.50 4.54 38.90
C LEU A 97 -35.05 3.57 37.80
N GLU A 98 -33.80 3.15 37.86
CA GLU A 98 -33.28 2.06 37.03
C GLU A 98 -33.60 0.70 37.65
N LEU A 99 -33.85 -0.28 36.80
CA LEU A 99 -34.08 -1.66 37.23
C LEU A 99 -32.79 -2.28 37.82
N ASP A 100 -32.99 -3.15 38.81
CA ASP A 100 -31.99 -3.92 39.56
C ASP A 100 -30.97 -3.09 40.35
N THR A 101 -31.14 -1.77 40.39
CA THR A 101 -30.32 -0.83 41.16
C THR A 101 -30.90 -0.59 42.56
N ASP A 102 -30.02 -0.50 43.57
CA ASP A 102 -30.39 -0.18 44.94
C ASP A 102 -30.29 1.33 45.17
N TYR A 103 -31.40 1.95 45.53
CA TYR A 103 -31.49 3.38 45.80
C TYR A 103 -31.75 3.65 47.28
N GLN A 104 -31.08 4.65 47.86
CA GLN A 104 -31.31 5.09 49.25
C GLN A 104 -32.18 6.35 49.24
N ALA A 105 -33.37 6.26 49.84
CA ALA A 105 -34.34 7.34 49.97
C ALA A 105 -34.49 7.75 51.45
N PHE A 106 -34.89 9.00 51.67
CA PHE A 106 -34.95 9.61 53.00
C PHE A 106 -36.32 10.22 53.21
N VAL A 107 -36.70 10.38 54.48
CA VAL A 107 -38.02 10.93 54.85
C VAL A 107 -37.80 12.29 55.51
N THR A 108 -38.45 13.35 55.03
CA THR A 108 -38.14 14.74 55.46
C THR A 108 -38.91 15.19 56.70
N GLU A 109 -38.28 16.02 57.56
CA GLU A 109 -38.91 16.54 58.78
C GLU A 109 -39.63 17.88 58.52
N GLN A 110 -40.93 17.96 58.86
CA GLN A 110 -41.63 19.24 59.02
C GLN A 110 -41.65 19.65 60.50
N PRO A 111 -41.00 20.75 60.91
CA PRO A 111 -40.94 21.15 62.31
C PRO A 111 -42.34 21.48 62.88
N GLY A 112 -42.74 20.80 63.96
CA GLY A 112 -43.93 21.15 64.75
C GLY A 112 -45.17 20.28 64.55
N ALA A 113 -45.16 19.30 63.64
CA ALA A 113 -46.28 18.39 63.43
C ALA A 113 -46.07 17.05 64.15
N THR A 114 -47.13 16.52 64.78
CA THR A 114 -47.07 15.32 65.64
C THR A 114 -47.24 13.99 64.89
N ALA A 115 -47.56 14.05 63.60
CA ALA A 115 -47.46 12.96 62.62
C ALA A 115 -47.62 13.56 61.22
N VAL A 116 -46.55 13.61 60.43
CA VAL A 116 -46.59 14.02 59.02
C VAL A 116 -46.44 12.77 58.17
N LEU A 117 -47.31 12.66 57.16
CA LEU A 117 -47.26 11.61 56.17
C LEU A 117 -46.38 12.11 55.02
N ASP A 118 -45.31 11.39 54.75
CA ASP A 118 -44.47 11.63 53.58
C ASP A 118 -44.95 10.72 52.44
N LYS A 119 -45.05 11.28 51.23
CA LYS A 119 -45.57 10.56 50.08
C LYS A 119 -44.63 10.74 48.89
N ASP A 120 -43.92 9.68 48.57
CA ASP A 120 -42.99 9.68 47.45
C ASP A 120 -43.60 8.93 46.27
N ALA A 121 -43.37 9.47 45.07
CA ALA A 121 -43.72 8.82 43.83
C ALA A 121 -42.46 8.67 42.97
N PHE A 122 -42.23 7.46 42.47
CA PHE A 122 -41.15 7.10 41.56
C PHE A 122 -41.74 6.47 40.29
N PHE A 123 -40.97 6.35 39.22
CA PHE A 123 -41.36 5.55 38.06
C PHE A 123 -40.22 4.72 37.49
N VAL A 124 -40.57 3.66 36.77
CA VAL A 124 -39.66 2.83 35.99
C VAL A 124 -40.24 2.64 34.60
N VAL A 125 -39.41 2.69 33.57
CA VAL A 125 -39.82 2.40 32.19
C VAL A 125 -39.51 0.94 31.87
N LEU A 126 -40.54 0.18 31.49
CA LEU A 126 -40.37 -1.18 30.98
C LEU A 126 -40.41 -1.17 29.46
N ASP A 127 -39.36 -1.70 28.86
CA ASP A 127 -39.19 -1.88 27.41
C ASP A 127 -40.01 -3.03 26.84
N GLN A 128 -40.29 -4.03 27.67
CA GLN A 128 -41.09 -5.21 27.34
C GLN A 128 -41.92 -5.68 28.54
N PRO A 129 -43.00 -6.45 28.34
CA PRO A 129 -43.82 -6.91 29.45
C PRO A 129 -42.99 -7.77 30.41
N SER A 130 -42.87 -7.34 31.67
CA SER A 130 -41.94 -7.95 32.63
C SER A 130 -42.62 -8.19 33.97
N THR A 131 -42.32 -9.31 34.62
CA THR A 131 -42.68 -9.50 36.04
C THR A 131 -41.61 -8.83 36.89
N ILE A 132 -42.03 -7.94 37.78
CA ILE A 132 -41.13 -7.15 38.63
C ILE A 132 -41.32 -7.44 40.10
N GLN A 133 -40.24 -7.31 40.87
CA GLN A 133 -40.24 -7.34 42.32
C GLN A 133 -39.79 -5.98 42.86
N LEU A 134 -40.66 -5.31 43.60
CA LEU A 134 -40.32 -4.14 44.40
C LEU A 134 -39.92 -4.60 45.81
N THR A 135 -38.77 -4.14 46.26
CA THR A 135 -38.24 -4.41 47.59
C THR A 135 -37.87 -3.09 48.26
N LEU A 136 -38.54 -2.80 49.37
CA LEU A 136 -38.23 -1.72 50.29
C LEU A 136 -37.58 -2.31 51.54
N GLN A 137 -36.47 -1.73 51.99
CA GLN A 137 -35.72 -2.22 53.15
C GLN A 137 -35.33 -1.07 54.07
N ASN A 138 -34.98 -1.39 55.33
CA ASN A 138 -34.48 -0.42 56.31
C ASN A 138 -35.49 0.72 56.63
N LEU A 139 -36.78 0.41 56.60
CA LEU A 139 -37.86 1.37 56.87
C LEU A 139 -37.78 1.92 58.31
N PRO A 140 -38.11 3.21 58.54
CA PRO A 140 -38.11 3.79 59.89
C PRO A 140 -39.13 3.07 60.80
N THR A 141 -38.70 2.54 61.93
CA THR A 141 -39.57 1.81 62.87
C THR A 141 -39.95 2.64 64.10
N GLY A 142 -41.26 2.78 64.35
CA GLY A 142 -41.87 3.38 65.54
C GLY A 142 -43.28 2.84 65.80
N GLN A 143 -43.70 2.73 67.06
CA GLN A 143 -45.05 2.23 67.38
C GLN A 143 -46.11 3.21 66.86
N ASN A 144 -46.91 2.75 65.88
CA ASN A 144 -48.00 3.43 65.15
C ASN A 144 -47.67 4.04 63.77
N ALA A 145 -46.50 3.76 63.16
CA ALA A 145 -46.26 4.10 61.76
C ALA A 145 -46.98 3.12 60.81
N THR A 146 -47.76 3.63 59.86
CA THR A 146 -48.36 2.84 58.78
C THR A 146 -47.61 3.15 57.50
N THR A 147 -46.98 2.14 56.89
CA THR A 147 -46.25 2.29 55.64
C THR A 147 -46.96 1.54 54.53
N THR A 148 -47.16 2.18 53.39
CA THR A 148 -47.78 1.54 52.22
C THR A 148 -46.89 1.70 51.00
N ALA A 149 -46.75 0.64 50.21
CA ALA A 149 -46.07 0.66 48.93
C ALA A 149 -47.00 0.11 47.84
N GLN A 150 -47.12 0.86 46.74
CA GLN A 150 -47.99 0.57 45.62
C GLN A 150 -47.18 0.56 44.32
N ILE A 151 -47.52 -0.35 43.41
CA ILE A 151 -47.17 -0.23 41.99
C ILE A 151 -48.45 0.15 41.24
N LEU A 152 -48.37 1.20 40.44
CA LEU A 152 -49.45 1.76 39.66
C LEU A 152 -49.09 1.75 38.17
N LEU A 153 -50.10 1.66 37.30
CA LEU A 153 -49.95 1.94 35.87
C LEU A 153 -49.97 3.45 35.62
N LYS A 154 -49.61 3.85 34.40
CA LYS A 154 -49.59 5.24 33.93
C LYS A 154 -50.92 5.99 34.07
N ASP A 155 -52.06 5.28 34.03
CA ASP A 155 -53.39 5.86 34.26
C ASP A 155 -53.77 6.01 35.75
N GLY A 156 -52.84 5.67 36.66
CA GLY A 156 -53.04 5.68 38.11
C GLY A 156 -53.67 4.41 38.68
N THR A 157 -53.94 3.39 37.87
CA THR A 157 -54.52 2.12 38.34
C THR A 157 -53.53 1.35 39.21
N VAL A 158 -53.91 1.02 40.45
CA VAL A 158 -53.07 0.23 41.38
C VAL A 158 -53.04 -1.24 40.94
N LYS A 159 -51.85 -1.74 40.58
CA LYS A 159 -51.61 -3.13 40.16
C LYS A 159 -51.18 -4.04 41.28
N ALA A 160 -50.40 -3.53 42.22
CA ALA A 160 -50.02 -4.25 43.42
C ALA A 160 -49.92 -3.26 44.58
N ASN A 161 -50.34 -3.66 45.77
CA ASN A 161 -50.33 -2.83 46.96
C ASN A 161 -50.02 -3.68 48.19
N LYS A 162 -49.18 -3.16 49.08
CA LYS A 162 -48.94 -3.75 50.39
C LYS A 162 -48.84 -2.67 51.44
N THR A 163 -49.70 -2.78 52.44
CA THR A 163 -49.68 -1.96 53.65
C THR A 163 -49.09 -2.77 54.79
N ASN A 164 -48.15 -2.19 55.52
CA ASN A 164 -47.55 -2.77 56.72
C ASN A 164 -47.92 -1.94 57.95
N THR A 165 -48.42 -2.61 58.99
CA THR A 165 -48.84 -2.02 60.26
C THR A 165 -48.13 -2.74 61.42
N GLY A 166 -46.86 -2.42 61.64
CA GLY A 166 -46.06 -3.13 62.66
C GLY A 166 -44.56 -2.83 62.62
N SER A 167 -43.77 -3.59 63.38
CA SER A 167 -42.31 -3.45 63.55
C SER A 167 -41.47 -4.08 62.44
N GLU A 168 -42.04 -4.37 61.28
CA GLU A 168 -41.32 -4.97 60.15
C GLU A 168 -40.47 -3.92 59.42
N ASN A 169 -39.19 -4.20 59.22
CA ASN A 169 -38.23 -3.27 58.61
C ASN A 169 -38.23 -3.27 57.07
N ASN A 170 -38.88 -4.25 56.41
CA ASN A 170 -38.83 -4.44 54.96
C ASN A 170 -40.23 -4.71 54.37
N ILE A 171 -40.50 -4.21 53.16
CA ILE A 171 -41.70 -4.55 52.36
C ILE A 171 -41.24 -5.14 51.04
N ILE A 172 -41.63 -6.39 50.78
CA ILE A 172 -41.47 -7.02 49.45
C ILE A 172 -42.85 -7.13 48.81
N LEU A 173 -42.96 -6.57 47.60
CA LEU A 173 -44.16 -6.54 46.78
C LEU A 173 -43.84 -7.14 45.41
N TYR A 174 -44.56 -8.21 45.06
CA TYR A 174 -44.44 -8.86 43.75
C TYR A 174 -45.61 -8.41 42.88
N ALA A 175 -45.31 -8.09 41.63
CA ALA A 175 -46.32 -7.81 40.61
C ALA A 175 -46.60 -9.06 39.77
N GLU A 176 -47.81 -9.16 39.23
CA GLU A 176 -48.04 -9.95 38.01
C GLU A 176 -47.35 -9.26 36.81
N SER A 177 -47.28 -9.93 35.65
CA SER A 177 -46.64 -9.35 34.45
C SER A 177 -47.13 -7.93 34.17
N MET A 178 -46.21 -6.97 34.20
CA MET A 178 -46.46 -5.58 33.86
C MET A 178 -46.36 -5.38 32.35
N PRO A 179 -47.11 -4.44 31.75
CA PRO A 179 -46.97 -4.12 30.33
C PRO A 179 -45.64 -3.43 30.04
N ALA A 180 -45.26 -3.41 28.76
CA ALA A 180 -44.14 -2.62 28.24
C ALA A 180 -44.49 -1.12 28.23
N ASP A 181 -44.57 -0.52 29.41
CA ASP A 181 -44.93 0.89 29.59
C ASP A 181 -44.31 1.43 30.89
N THR A 182 -44.45 2.74 31.11
CA THR A 182 -44.09 3.38 32.38
C THR A 182 -45.02 2.89 33.48
N ILE A 183 -44.41 2.37 34.54
CA ILE A 183 -45.09 2.03 35.78
C ILE A 183 -44.61 2.95 36.89
N TYR A 184 -45.51 3.27 37.81
CA TYR A 184 -45.25 4.17 38.92
C TYR A 184 -45.19 3.38 40.22
N ILE A 185 -44.35 3.82 41.14
CA ILE A 185 -44.24 3.29 42.49
C ILE A 185 -44.61 4.42 43.44
N ARG A 186 -45.60 4.20 44.30
CA ARG A 186 -45.97 5.18 45.32
C ARG A 186 -45.72 4.61 46.70
N THR A 187 -45.00 5.35 47.52
CA THR A 187 -44.77 5.05 48.93
C THR A 187 -45.47 6.09 49.80
N ASN A 188 -46.14 5.63 50.85
CA ASN A 188 -46.71 6.48 51.89
C ASN A 188 -46.08 6.08 53.22
N LEU A 189 -45.25 6.94 53.79
CA LEU A 189 -44.41 6.68 54.96
C LEU A 189 -44.79 7.62 56.10
N ALA A 190 -45.21 7.07 57.24
CA ALA A 190 -45.53 7.87 58.43
C ALA A 190 -44.29 8.08 59.32
N ILE A 191 -43.96 9.35 59.64
CA ILE A 191 -42.72 9.70 60.39
C ILE A 191 -43.00 9.97 61.88
N THR A 192 -42.04 9.61 62.73
CA THR A 192 -41.87 10.13 64.11
C THR A 192 -40.49 10.80 64.24
N ASN A 193 -40.36 11.86 65.04
CA ASN A 193 -39.13 12.67 65.24
C ASN A 193 -37.83 11.86 65.06
N GLU A 194 -36.94 12.32 64.15
CA GLU A 194 -35.65 11.74 63.73
C GLU A 194 -35.60 10.87 62.45
N GLY A 195 -36.65 10.87 61.60
CA GLY A 195 -36.73 10.06 60.37
C GLY A 195 -35.57 10.23 59.37
N TRP A 196 -35.01 11.44 59.27
CA TRP A 196 -33.90 11.76 58.36
C TRP A 196 -32.56 11.09 58.70
N LYS A 197 -32.40 10.51 59.91
CA LYS A 197 -31.14 9.86 60.34
C LYS A 197 -31.00 8.42 59.84
N ARG A 198 -32.02 7.86 59.18
CA ARG A 198 -32.07 6.45 58.75
C ARG A 198 -32.69 6.33 57.35
N PRO A 199 -31.89 6.29 56.27
CA PRO A 199 -32.43 6.09 54.92
C PRO A 199 -33.03 4.69 54.78
N TYR A 200 -34.10 4.61 54.01
CA TYR A 200 -34.67 3.35 53.55
C TYR A 200 -34.15 3.05 52.15
N THR A 201 -34.08 1.77 51.79
CA THR A 201 -33.59 1.31 50.49
C THR A 201 -34.76 0.90 49.61
N ILE A 202 -34.78 1.33 48.35
CA ILE A 202 -35.75 0.90 47.33
C ILE A 202 -35.00 0.17 46.21
N LYS A 203 -35.50 -0.99 45.81
CA LYS A 203 -34.97 -1.81 44.72
C LYS A 203 -36.11 -2.37 43.89
N VAL A 204 -36.03 -2.22 42.56
CA VAL A 204 -37.01 -2.79 41.62
C VAL A 204 -36.28 -3.73 40.69
N GLY A 205 -36.50 -5.05 40.81
CA GLY A 205 -35.80 -6.03 39.97
C GLY A 205 -36.70 -6.82 39.02
N LYS A 206 -36.17 -7.25 37.87
CA LYS A 206 -36.86 -8.15 36.92
C LYS A 206 -36.71 -9.62 37.38
N ILE A 207 -37.80 -10.40 37.30
CA ILE A 207 -37.74 -11.86 37.53
C ILE A 207 -37.52 -12.55 36.17
N GLY A 208 -36.34 -13.13 35.96
CA GLY A 208 -35.93 -13.71 34.67
C GLY A 208 -36.57 -15.07 34.35
N VAL A 209 -37.08 -15.23 33.13
CA VAL A 209 -37.49 -16.52 32.53
C VAL A 209 -36.25 -17.14 31.86
N PRO A 210 -35.90 -18.41 32.12
CA PRO A 210 -34.70 -19.00 31.53
C PRO A 210 -34.85 -19.11 30.00
N SER A 211 -33.75 -18.88 29.28
CA SER A 211 -33.70 -18.96 27.81
C SER A 211 -32.67 -19.97 27.28
N SER A 212 -31.62 -20.30 28.05
CA SER A 212 -30.60 -21.29 27.65
C SER A 212 -29.80 -21.89 28.82
N PHE A 213 -28.92 -22.85 28.51
CA PHE A 213 -28.03 -23.52 29.48
C PHE A 213 -26.54 -23.24 29.20
N ILE A 214 -25.75 -23.23 30.26
CA ILE A 214 -24.31 -23.53 30.24
C ILE A 214 -24.10 -24.88 30.95
N LEU A 215 -23.41 -25.82 30.33
CA LEU A 215 -23.15 -27.16 30.87
C LEU A 215 -21.64 -27.41 31.02
N GLN A 216 -21.19 -27.73 32.23
CA GLN A 216 -19.76 -27.89 32.54
C GLN A 216 -19.50 -29.04 33.51
N SER A 217 -18.32 -29.64 33.47
CA SER A 217 -17.87 -30.68 34.41
C SER A 217 -16.65 -30.22 35.22
N THR A 218 -16.55 -30.60 36.50
CA THR A 218 -15.38 -30.33 37.34
C THR A 218 -14.11 -31.05 36.88
N LEU A 219 -14.27 -32.20 36.25
CA LEU A 219 -13.20 -32.96 35.59
C LEU A 219 -13.76 -33.43 34.25
N SER A 220 -13.04 -33.14 33.17
CA SER A 220 -13.33 -33.64 31.82
C SER A 220 -12.94 -35.11 31.64
N ALA A 221 -12.28 -35.72 32.62
CA ALA A 221 -11.97 -37.13 32.62
C ALA A 221 -11.76 -37.76 34.00
N ILE A 222 -12.06 -39.05 34.10
CA ILE A 222 -11.96 -39.88 35.32
C ILE A 222 -11.42 -41.28 34.99
N VAL A 223 -10.84 -41.98 35.96
CA VAL A 223 -10.25 -43.32 35.77
C VAL A 223 -11.32 -44.40 35.95
N ALA A 224 -11.33 -45.41 35.06
CA ALA A 224 -12.22 -46.55 35.08
C ALA A 224 -11.90 -47.54 36.23
N ASN A 225 -12.24 -47.16 37.47
CA ASN A 225 -11.88 -47.92 38.66
C ASN A 225 -13.01 -48.10 39.68
N ASN A 226 -14.26 -47.85 39.26
CA ASN A 226 -15.47 -47.83 40.10
C ASN A 226 -15.47 -46.82 41.26
N ASN A 227 -14.44 -45.98 41.42
CA ASN A 227 -14.31 -45.06 42.56
C ASN A 227 -14.14 -43.60 42.12
N ALA A 228 -13.70 -43.33 40.89
CA ALA A 228 -13.50 -41.97 40.43
C ALA A 228 -14.83 -41.29 40.13
N GLU A 229 -15.02 -40.09 40.68
CA GLU A 229 -16.23 -39.27 40.52
C GLU A 229 -15.89 -37.91 39.92
N THR A 230 -16.84 -37.32 39.21
CA THR A 230 -16.81 -35.93 38.75
C THR A 230 -18.20 -35.31 38.89
N THR A 231 -18.25 -33.99 38.97
CA THR A 231 -19.50 -33.22 39.12
C THR A 231 -19.80 -32.52 37.80
N VAL A 232 -21.06 -32.52 37.38
CA VAL A 232 -21.55 -31.79 36.22
C VAL A 232 -22.58 -30.75 36.67
N THR A 233 -22.44 -29.53 36.19
CA THR A 233 -23.26 -28.39 36.55
C THR A 233 -23.95 -27.82 35.31
N ALA A 234 -25.26 -27.64 35.38
CA ALA A 234 -26.08 -26.92 34.41
C ALA A 234 -26.51 -25.58 35.01
N GLU A 235 -26.11 -24.49 34.38
CA GLU A 235 -26.49 -23.13 34.76
C GLU A 235 -27.57 -22.61 33.80
N LEU A 236 -28.73 -22.22 34.32
CA LEU A 236 -29.83 -21.61 33.59
C LEU A 236 -29.61 -20.10 33.54
N ILE A 237 -29.49 -19.60 32.32
CA ILE A 237 -29.32 -18.18 32.04
C ILE A 237 -30.52 -17.63 31.28
N ASP A 238 -30.83 -16.36 31.51
CA ASP A 238 -31.78 -15.60 30.72
C ASP A 238 -31.16 -15.11 29.39
N GLU A 239 -31.96 -14.41 28.57
CA GLU A 239 -31.55 -13.83 27.28
C GLU A 239 -30.38 -12.83 27.39
N THR A 240 -30.07 -12.35 28.60
CA THR A 240 -28.97 -11.41 28.88
C THR A 240 -27.71 -12.10 29.42
N GLY A 241 -27.74 -13.43 29.56
CA GLY A 241 -26.60 -14.23 30.05
C GLY A 241 -26.46 -14.25 31.57
N LYS A 242 -27.45 -13.79 32.34
CA LYS A 242 -27.44 -13.81 33.81
C LYS A 242 -28.19 -15.01 34.37
N HIS A 243 -27.77 -15.49 35.54
CA HIS A 243 -28.43 -16.59 36.25
C HIS A 243 -29.86 -16.20 36.64
N THR A 244 -30.83 -17.07 36.35
CA THR A 244 -32.23 -16.84 36.75
C THR A 244 -32.41 -17.06 38.25
N ILE A 245 -32.85 -16.02 38.98
CA ILE A 245 -33.04 -16.07 40.45
C ILE A 245 -34.53 -16.29 40.78
N GLY A 246 -34.84 -17.25 41.65
CA GLY A 246 -36.16 -17.38 42.28
C GLY A 246 -37.19 -18.31 41.63
N ALA A 247 -36.84 -19.06 40.58
CA ALA A 247 -37.72 -20.06 39.96
C ALA A 247 -37.24 -21.51 40.26
N ASN A 248 -38.14 -22.38 40.74
CA ASN A 248 -37.88 -23.81 40.87
C ASN A 248 -37.99 -24.47 39.48
N ASN A 249 -36.91 -24.43 38.70
CA ASN A 249 -36.85 -25.04 37.37
C ASN A 249 -36.13 -26.41 37.44
N PRO A 250 -36.83 -27.53 37.23
CA PRO A 250 -36.21 -28.86 37.30
C PRO A 250 -35.34 -29.14 36.07
N VAL A 251 -34.07 -29.49 36.28
CA VAL A 251 -33.13 -29.92 35.24
C VAL A 251 -32.96 -31.44 35.30
N THR A 252 -33.16 -32.11 34.17
CA THR A 252 -32.92 -33.54 34.00
C THR A 252 -31.58 -33.76 33.28
N PHE A 253 -30.69 -34.53 33.90
CA PHE A 253 -29.43 -34.98 33.30
C PHE A 253 -29.57 -36.40 32.75
N THR A 254 -29.18 -36.64 31.51
CA THR A 254 -29.27 -37.95 30.87
C THR A 254 -27.92 -38.34 30.29
N ILE A 255 -27.42 -39.55 30.58
CA ILE A 255 -26.28 -40.09 29.85
C ILE A 255 -26.80 -40.57 28.49
N THR A 256 -26.49 -39.84 27.43
CA THR A 256 -26.98 -40.12 26.08
C THR A 256 -26.09 -41.11 25.33
N SER A 257 -24.82 -41.26 25.73
CA SER A 257 -23.92 -42.33 25.27
C SER A 257 -22.86 -42.68 26.33
N GLY A 258 -22.27 -43.88 26.26
CA GLY A 258 -21.25 -44.32 27.21
C GLY A 258 -21.79 -44.76 28.58
N ALA A 259 -23.07 -45.10 28.69
CA ALA A 259 -23.70 -45.52 29.94
C ALA A 259 -23.10 -46.79 30.57
N SER A 260 -22.36 -47.59 29.81
CA SER A 260 -21.55 -48.69 30.33
C SER A 260 -20.30 -48.22 31.08
N SER A 261 -19.83 -47.00 30.81
CA SER A 261 -18.56 -46.45 31.28
C SER A 261 -18.72 -45.54 32.50
N ALA A 262 -19.91 -44.96 32.74
CA ALA A 262 -20.23 -44.22 33.96
C ALA A 262 -21.72 -44.28 34.32
N ILE A 263 -22.02 -43.92 35.56
CA ILE A 263 -23.38 -43.83 36.10
C ILE A 263 -23.61 -42.49 36.82
N LEU A 264 -24.84 -41.98 36.80
CA LEU A 264 -25.25 -40.86 37.63
C LEU A 264 -25.53 -41.36 39.05
N ILE A 265 -24.97 -40.70 40.08
CA ILE A 265 -25.02 -41.16 41.48
C ILE A 265 -25.71 -40.18 42.43
N SER A 266 -26.46 -39.20 41.90
CA SER A 266 -27.23 -38.24 42.68
C SER A 266 -28.70 -38.18 42.25
N GLN A 267 -29.53 -37.48 43.04
CA GLN A 267 -30.94 -37.22 42.70
C GLN A 267 -31.05 -36.57 41.33
N ASN A 268 -31.98 -37.04 40.50
CA ASN A 268 -32.24 -36.56 39.14
C ASN A 268 -33.74 -36.76 38.83
N PRO A 269 -34.50 -35.75 38.41
CA PRO A 269 -34.11 -34.36 38.12
C PRO A 269 -33.64 -33.57 39.35
N VAL A 270 -32.88 -32.50 39.11
CA VAL A 270 -32.32 -31.58 40.11
C VAL A 270 -32.97 -30.20 39.93
N ASP A 271 -33.54 -29.63 41.00
CA ASP A 271 -34.04 -28.25 40.97
C ASP A 271 -32.87 -27.27 40.94
N ALA A 272 -32.90 -26.32 40.00
CA ALA A 272 -31.88 -25.28 39.90
C ALA A 272 -32.03 -24.23 41.02
N ILE A 273 -31.07 -24.17 41.93
CA ILE A 273 -31.04 -23.17 43.02
C ILE A 273 -30.25 -21.97 42.52
N ASN A 274 -30.89 -20.78 42.50
CA ASN A 274 -30.31 -19.55 41.92
C ASN A 274 -29.81 -19.76 40.48
N GLY A 275 -30.54 -20.56 39.69
CA GLY A 275 -30.16 -20.85 38.31
C GLY A 275 -29.12 -21.95 38.16
N VAL A 276 -28.68 -22.64 39.22
CA VAL A 276 -27.64 -23.69 39.11
C VAL A 276 -28.17 -25.05 39.56
N ALA A 277 -28.08 -26.06 38.70
CA ALA A 277 -28.38 -27.46 38.99
C ALA A 277 -27.12 -28.32 38.85
N THR A 278 -26.89 -29.26 39.77
CA THR A 278 -25.65 -30.03 39.84
C THR A 278 -25.90 -31.53 40.05
N ILE A 279 -25.22 -32.38 39.27
CA ILE A 279 -25.27 -33.85 39.34
C ILE A 279 -23.86 -34.41 39.58
N ARG A 280 -23.73 -35.57 40.24
CA ARG A 280 -22.48 -36.33 40.33
C ARG A 280 -22.49 -37.57 39.46
N ILE A 281 -21.34 -37.86 38.88
CA ILE A 281 -21.11 -38.96 37.96
C ILE A 281 -19.96 -39.80 38.49
N GLN A 282 -20.17 -41.12 38.55
CA GLN A 282 -19.16 -42.09 38.97
C GLN A 282 -18.74 -42.95 37.78
N SER A 283 -17.44 -43.09 37.58
CA SER A 283 -16.86 -44.04 36.63
C SER A 283 -17.24 -45.48 36.97
N THR A 284 -17.30 -46.33 35.94
CA THR A 284 -17.29 -47.79 36.08
C THR A 284 -15.92 -48.35 35.69
N ASN A 285 -15.73 -49.67 35.69
CA ASN A 285 -14.50 -50.31 35.20
C ASN A 285 -14.36 -50.37 33.67
N ILE A 286 -15.29 -49.80 32.91
CA ILE A 286 -15.28 -49.84 31.45
C ILE A 286 -14.80 -48.47 30.96
N PRO A 287 -13.64 -48.37 30.29
CA PRO A 287 -13.24 -47.15 29.61
C PRO A 287 -14.24 -46.76 28.52
N GLY A 288 -14.29 -45.48 28.17
CA GLY A 288 -15.17 -44.97 27.13
C GLY A 288 -15.55 -43.51 27.33
N VAL A 289 -16.18 -42.93 26.32
CA VAL A 289 -16.64 -41.55 26.34
C VAL A 289 -18.08 -41.52 26.83
N VAL A 290 -18.33 -40.74 27.88
CA VAL A 290 -19.66 -40.56 28.47
C VAL A 290 -20.18 -39.20 28.03
N VAL A 291 -21.24 -39.18 27.23
CA VAL A 291 -21.93 -37.93 26.87
C VAL A 291 -23.09 -37.75 27.84
N ILE A 292 -23.15 -36.61 28.54
CA ILE A 292 -24.34 -36.25 29.31
C ILE A 292 -25.01 -35.01 28.76
N GLU A 293 -26.32 -35.10 28.67
CA GLU A 293 -27.23 -34.06 28.24
C GLU A 293 -27.97 -33.49 29.45
N ALA A 294 -28.14 -32.17 29.51
CA ALA A 294 -29.02 -31.50 30.45
C ALA A 294 -30.23 -30.91 29.70
N SER A 295 -31.42 -31.12 30.25
CA SER A 295 -32.70 -30.62 29.71
C SER A 295 -33.60 -30.06 30.81
N SER A 296 -34.43 -29.07 30.46
CA SER A 296 -35.41 -28.41 31.35
C SER A 296 -36.63 -28.02 30.51
N PRO A 297 -37.87 -28.04 31.06
CA PRO A 297 -39.07 -27.77 30.28
C PRO A 297 -39.01 -26.44 29.52
N GLY A 298 -39.22 -26.49 28.20
CA GLY A 298 -39.26 -25.30 27.34
C GLY A 298 -37.90 -24.79 26.84
N LEU A 299 -36.79 -25.46 27.16
CA LEU A 299 -35.42 -25.08 26.74
C LEU A 299 -34.79 -26.17 25.85
N ALA A 300 -33.93 -25.75 24.90
CA ALA A 300 -33.15 -26.66 24.07
C ALA A 300 -32.02 -27.33 24.86
N ALA A 301 -31.92 -28.66 24.80
CA ALA A 301 -30.94 -29.43 25.58
C ALA A 301 -29.48 -29.10 25.21
N LYS A 302 -28.55 -29.27 26.16
CA LYS A 302 -27.10 -29.11 25.95
C LYS A 302 -26.35 -30.36 26.40
N GLN A 303 -25.24 -30.66 25.72
CA GLN A 303 -24.42 -31.85 25.99
C GLN A 303 -22.99 -31.48 26.43
N THR A 304 -22.41 -32.33 27.26
CA THR A 304 -20.99 -32.29 27.67
C THR A 304 -20.43 -33.70 27.68
N GLN A 305 -19.13 -33.85 27.51
CA GLN A 305 -18.45 -35.15 27.43
C GLN A 305 -17.48 -35.34 28.58
N ILE A 306 -17.41 -36.56 29.10
CA ILE A 306 -16.47 -36.98 30.14
C ILE A 306 -15.81 -38.26 29.68
N ASN A 307 -14.49 -38.22 29.55
CA ASN A 307 -13.72 -39.39 29.15
C ASN A 307 -13.41 -40.26 30.36
N VAL A 308 -13.81 -41.53 30.30
CA VAL A 308 -13.49 -42.55 31.30
C VAL A 308 -12.33 -43.38 30.75
N TYR A 309 -11.15 -43.25 31.34
CA TYR A 309 -9.93 -43.89 30.82
C TYR A 309 -9.60 -45.20 31.55
N GLY A 310 -8.79 -46.07 30.95
CA GLY A 310 -8.24 -47.24 31.62
C GLY A 310 -7.23 -46.89 32.72
N ASN A 311 -6.53 -47.91 33.23
CA ASN A 311 -5.38 -47.66 34.12
C ASN A 311 -4.23 -47.05 33.30
N PRO A 312 -3.45 -46.11 33.87
CA PRO A 312 -2.34 -45.49 33.15
C PRO A 312 -1.32 -46.52 32.62
N THR A 313 -0.90 -46.38 31.37
CA THR A 313 0.10 -47.24 30.74
C THR A 313 1.45 -46.53 30.70
N GLU A 314 2.43 -47.00 31.47
CA GLU A 314 3.80 -46.46 31.40
C GLU A 314 4.53 -46.97 30.14
N ILE A 315 5.02 -46.07 29.29
CA ILE A 315 5.79 -46.41 28.09
C ILE A 315 7.15 -45.71 28.08
N ARG A 316 8.16 -46.38 27.50
CA ARG A 316 9.52 -45.87 27.24
C ARG A 316 10.22 -46.71 26.15
N GLY A 317 11.19 -46.12 25.48
CA GLY A 317 12.10 -46.82 24.56
C GLY A 317 11.65 -46.79 23.10
N ASP A 318 12.33 -47.58 22.27
CA ASP A 318 12.16 -47.58 20.83
C ASP A 318 10.93 -48.40 20.37
N ILE A 319 10.15 -47.83 19.45
CA ILE A 319 9.09 -48.50 18.70
C ILE A 319 9.70 -48.96 17.37
N THR A 320 9.92 -50.27 17.24
CA THR A 320 10.63 -50.87 16.10
C THR A 320 9.71 -51.62 15.11
N ALA A 321 8.42 -51.67 15.41
CA ALA A 321 7.37 -52.21 14.55
C ALA A 321 6.08 -51.40 14.75
N ASN A 322 5.17 -51.48 13.77
CA ASN A 322 3.90 -50.77 13.82
C ASN A 322 3.17 -51.06 15.14
N SER A 323 2.75 -49.99 15.81
CA SER A 323 2.18 -50.04 17.16
C SER A 323 0.99 -49.10 17.26
N SER A 324 0.01 -49.44 18.09
CA SER A 324 -1.19 -48.65 18.28
C SER A 324 -1.36 -48.27 19.76
N TRP A 325 -1.64 -46.99 20.01
CA TRP A 325 -2.03 -46.47 21.31
C TRP A 325 -3.53 -46.23 21.33
N THR A 326 -4.26 -47.12 21.99
CA THR A 326 -5.72 -47.12 22.08
C THR A 326 -6.24 -46.40 23.32
N LEU A 327 -7.50 -45.94 23.26
CA LEU A 327 -8.20 -45.26 24.35
C LEU A 327 -8.31 -46.13 25.63
N ASP A 328 -8.46 -47.45 25.47
CA ASP A 328 -8.58 -48.41 26.60
C ASP A 328 -7.35 -48.43 27.51
N ASN A 329 -6.20 -48.06 26.98
CA ASN A 329 -4.90 -48.04 27.67
C ASN A 329 -4.42 -46.60 27.96
N SER A 330 -5.22 -45.59 27.59
CA SER A 330 -5.04 -44.20 27.97
C SER A 330 -5.24 -44.03 29.49
N PRO A 331 -4.55 -43.09 30.16
CA PRO A 331 -3.48 -42.24 29.63
C PRO A 331 -2.16 -43.01 29.48
N TYR A 332 -1.43 -42.72 28.41
CA TYR A 332 -0.05 -43.19 28.21
C TYR A 332 0.91 -42.25 28.94
N ILE A 333 1.71 -42.78 29.86
CA ILE A 333 2.66 -42.00 30.65
C ILE A 333 4.08 -42.27 30.14
N LEU A 334 4.71 -41.26 29.56
CA LEU A 334 6.09 -41.37 29.11
C LEU A 334 7.02 -41.35 30.33
N THR A 335 7.73 -42.45 30.54
CA THR A 335 8.73 -42.60 31.62
C THR A 335 10.16 -42.56 31.12
N GLY A 336 10.34 -42.49 29.81
CA GLY A 336 11.57 -42.25 29.07
C GLY A 336 11.20 -41.86 27.64
N ASP A 337 12.19 -41.46 26.84
CA ASP A 337 11.99 -41.11 25.43
C ASP A 337 11.31 -42.22 24.65
N ILE A 338 10.44 -41.83 23.72
CA ILE A 338 9.87 -42.70 22.70
C ILE A 338 10.56 -42.39 21.38
N ARG A 339 11.12 -43.39 20.72
CA ARG A 339 11.67 -43.24 19.36
C ARG A 339 10.92 -44.16 18.42
N VAL A 340 10.16 -43.61 17.49
CA VAL A 340 9.58 -44.40 16.39
C VAL A 340 10.67 -44.60 15.36
N LYS A 341 11.19 -45.83 15.23
CA LYS A 341 12.32 -46.14 14.37
C LYS A 341 11.93 -46.18 12.89
N PRO A 342 12.89 -46.03 11.95
CA PRO A 342 12.61 -46.08 10.52
C PRO A 342 11.84 -47.34 10.12
N GLY A 343 10.77 -47.18 9.34
CA GLY A 343 9.89 -48.26 8.89
C GLY A 343 8.81 -48.71 9.89
N ALA A 344 8.79 -48.15 11.11
CA ALA A 344 7.68 -48.35 12.06
C ALA A 344 6.72 -47.16 12.04
N VAL A 345 5.44 -47.42 12.26
CA VAL A 345 4.40 -46.39 12.40
C VAL A 345 3.73 -46.51 13.76
N LEU A 346 3.67 -45.40 14.52
CA LEU A 346 2.86 -45.28 15.73
C LEU A 346 1.50 -44.67 15.37
N THR A 347 0.41 -45.41 15.59
CA THR A 347 -0.96 -44.91 15.44
C THR A 347 -1.55 -44.61 16.82
N ILE A 348 -2.15 -43.43 17.00
CA ILE A 348 -2.79 -43.01 18.24
C ILE A 348 -4.27 -42.77 17.96
N ASP A 349 -5.14 -43.49 18.69
CA ASP A 349 -6.59 -43.41 18.49
C ASP A 349 -7.17 -42.07 18.99
N PRO A 350 -8.30 -41.59 18.42
CA PRO A 350 -9.01 -40.40 18.90
C PRO A 350 -9.30 -40.44 20.41
N GLY A 351 -9.16 -39.28 21.08
CA GLY A 351 -9.42 -39.11 22.52
C GLY A 351 -8.33 -39.66 23.45
N VAL A 352 -7.24 -40.23 22.93
CA VAL A 352 -6.11 -40.69 23.75
C VAL A 352 -5.39 -39.51 24.42
N ILE A 353 -5.00 -39.70 25.68
CA ILE A 353 -4.12 -38.78 26.42
C ILE A 353 -2.72 -39.37 26.51
N VAL A 354 -1.72 -38.58 26.12
CA VAL A 354 -0.29 -38.87 26.30
C VAL A 354 0.30 -37.85 27.28
N ARG A 355 0.91 -38.33 28.37
CA ARG A 355 1.54 -37.50 29.41
C ARG A 355 3.04 -37.69 29.47
N GLY A 356 3.80 -36.66 29.11
CA GLY A 356 5.25 -36.65 29.24
C GLY A 356 5.70 -36.33 30.66
N LYS A 357 6.52 -37.18 31.29
CA LYS A 357 7.27 -36.77 32.50
C LYS A 357 8.40 -35.81 32.11
N SER A 358 8.89 -35.05 33.09
CA SER A 358 10.06 -34.17 32.94
C SER A 358 11.24 -34.91 32.31
N GLY A 359 11.77 -34.36 31.21
CA GLY A 359 12.88 -34.89 30.44
C GLY A 359 12.53 -35.97 29.40
N THR A 360 11.24 -36.21 29.11
CA THR A 360 10.80 -37.20 28.12
C THR A 360 10.25 -36.54 26.86
N GLY A 361 10.54 -37.10 25.68
CA GLY A 361 10.01 -36.66 24.39
C GLY A 361 9.60 -37.81 23.47
N ILE A 362 8.97 -37.45 22.35
CA ILE A 362 8.62 -38.36 21.25
C ILE A 362 9.45 -37.96 20.03
N TYR A 363 10.25 -38.88 19.49
CA TYR A 363 11.13 -38.67 18.35
C TYR A 363 10.69 -39.58 17.21
N ILE A 364 10.38 -38.99 16.06
CA ILE A 364 9.81 -39.70 14.91
C ILE A 364 10.89 -39.83 13.84
N GLU A 365 11.53 -41.01 13.78
CA GLU A 365 12.40 -41.44 12.67
C GLU A 365 11.63 -42.29 11.65
N GLY A 366 10.41 -42.73 11.98
CA GLY A 366 9.45 -43.50 11.15
C GLY A 366 8.16 -42.69 10.91
N GLY A 367 6.97 -43.24 11.18
CA GLY A 367 5.68 -42.55 11.04
C GLY A 367 4.93 -42.34 12.36
N LEU A 368 4.13 -41.27 12.44
CA LEU A 368 3.20 -40.97 13.55
C LEU A 368 1.83 -40.60 12.98
N ILE A 369 0.81 -41.42 13.21
CA ILE A 369 -0.56 -41.11 12.82
C ILE A 369 -1.38 -40.82 14.08
N ALA A 370 -1.61 -39.54 14.35
CA ALA A 370 -2.46 -39.04 15.42
C ALA A 370 -3.60 -38.23 14.79
N ASN A 371 -4.66 -38.94 14.40
CA ASN A 371 -5.82 -38.36 13.73
C ASN A 371 -7.01 -38.34 14.70
N GLY A 372 -7.12 -37.27 15.49
CA GLY A 372 -8.25 -37.04 16.38
C GLY A 372 -9.50 -36.53 15.62
N SER A 373 -10.53 -36.16 16.37
CA SER A 373 -11.68 -35.43 15.83
C SER A 373 -11.99 -34.19 16.67
N ALA A 374 -12.79 -33.25 16.15
CA ALA A 374 -13.24 -32.10 16.91
C ALA A 374 -13.94 -32.48 18.23
N SER A 375 -14.63 -33.64 18.27
CA SER A 375 -15.27 -34.18 19.47
C SER A 375 -14.33 -34.97 20.38
N LEU A 376 -13.30 -35.62 19.81
CA LEU A 376 -12.33 -36.44 20.53
C LEU A 376 -10.90 -36.09 20.11
N PRO A 377 -10.40 -34.90 20.52
CA PRO A 377 -9.05 -34.50 20.20
C PRO A 377 -8.04 -35.39 20.94
N ILE A 378 -6.89 -35.65 20.32
CA ILE A 378 -5.77 -36.35 20.97
C ILE A 378 -5.00 -35.32 21.80
N LEU A 379 -4.79 -35.59 23.08
CA LEU A 379 -4.14 -34.66 24.01
C LEU A 379 -2.73 -35.13 24.35
N PHE A 380 -1.72 -34.35 23.95
CA PHE A 380 -0.35 -34.48 24.44
C PHE A 380 -0.09 -33.40 25.50
N GLU A 381 0.29 -33.80 26.71
CA GLU A 381 0.52 -32.85 27.80
C GLU A 381 1.70 -33.22 28.71
N GLY A 382 2.25 -32.22 29.40
CA GLY A 382 3.17 -32.46 30.51
C GLY A 382 2.45 -33.11 31.70
N ALA A 383 3.11 -34.08 32.34
CA ALA A 383 2.59 -34.74 33.55
C ALA A 383 2.41 -33.75 34.71
N ASP A 384 3.22 -32.69 34.77
CA ASP A 384 2.98 -31.51 35.58
C ASP A 384 2.30 -30.43 34.72
N GLN A 385 1.00 -30.26 34.93
CA GLN A 385 0.15 -29.37 34.14
C GLN A 385 0.31 -27.88 34.50
N GLN A 386 1.20 -27.54 35.43
CA GLN A 386 1.44 -26.15 35.85
C GLN A 386 2.72 -25.56 35.26
N ILE A 387 3.50 -26.35 34.51
CA ILE A 387 4.84 -25.97 34.07
C ILE A 387 4.92 -26.02 32.53
N PRO A 388 4.91 -24.87 31.83
CA PRO A 388 5.36 -24.81 30.44
C PRO A 388 6.75 -25.43 30.28
N GLY A 389 6.90 -26.38 29.36
CA GLY A 389 8.09 -27.22 29.27
C GLY A 389 8.23 -28.24 30.39
N GLY A 390 7.13 -28.82 30.86
CA GLY A 390 7.10 -29.97 31.78
C GLY A 390 7.49 -31.29 31.10
N TRP A 391 7.63 -31.31 29.77
CA TRP A 391 8.18 -32.41 28.96
C TRP A 391 8.81 -31.86 27.66
N CYS A 392 9.52 -32.70 26.90
CA CYS A 392 10.30 -32.24 25.75
C CYS A 392 9.45 -31.91 24.52
N GLY A 393 8.33 -32.59 24.27
CA GLY A 393 7.51 -32.40 23.06
C GLY A 393 7.70 -33.52 22.03
N ILE A 394 7.32 -33.21 20.78
CA ILE A 394 7.40 -34.10 19.62
C ILE A 394 8.45 -33.54 18.64
N ARG A 395 9.37 -34.38 18.16
CA ARG A 395 10.36 -34.03 17.15
C ARG A 395 10.22 -34.95 15.95
N PHE A 396 10.03 -34.37 14.77
CA PHE A 396 10.11 -35.09 13.50
C PHE A 396 11.57 -35.06 13.02
N GLU A 397 12.18 -36.23 12.94
CA GLU A 397 13.56 -36.36 12.46
C GLU A 397 13.58 -36.28 10.92
N SER A 398 14.68 -35.83 10.33
CA SER A 398 14.84 -35.77 8.86
C SER A 398 14.65 -37.11 8.11
N SER A 399 14.58 -38.24 8.83
CA SER A 399 14.29 -39.57 8.27
C SER A 399 12.83 -39.99 8.40
N ALA A 400 11.96 -39.13 8.94
CA ALA A 400 10.54 -39.42 9.12
C ALA A 400 9.87 -39.78 7.80
N MET A 401 8.83 -40.61 7.89
CA MET A 401 7.97 -40.98 6.78
C MET A 401 6.85 -39.94 6.69
N ASP A 402 7.10 -38.81 6.04
CA ASP A 402 6.23 -37.63 6.02
C ASP A 402 4.77 -37.96 5.62
N ASP A 403 4.57 -38.85 4.64
CA ASP A 403 3.26 -39.35 4.19
C ASP A 403 2.51 -40.21 5.26
N LYS A 404 3.16 -40.47 6.40
CA LYS A 404 2.64 -41.20 7.56
C LYS A 404 2.87 -40.42 8.86
N CYS A 405 3.14 -39.12 8.76
CA CYS A 405 3.26 -38.19 9.88
C CYS A 405 2.07 -37.23 9.86
N ILE A 406 1.01 -37.57 10.60
CA ILE A 406 -0.26 -36.85 10.63
C ILE A 406 -0.56 -36.42 12.08
N LEU A 407 -0.77 -35.12 12.27
CA LEU A 407 -1.31 -34.52 13.49
C LEU A 407 -2.58 -33.75 13.11
N ASN A 408 -3.74 -34.40 13.25
CA ASN A 408 -5.04 -33.79 12.99
C ASN A 408 -5.88 -33.76 14.28
N HIS A 409 -6.54 -32.64 14.57
CA HIS A 409 -7.31 -32.43 15.81
C HIS A 409 -6.56 -32.82 17.09
N CYS A 410 -5.29 -32.42 17.17
CA CYS A 410 -4.47 -32.63 18.37
C CYS A 410 -4.44 -31.38 19.25
N ILE A 411 -4.27 -31.56 20.55
CA ILE A 411 -3.97 -30.49 21.50
C ILE A 411 -2.63 -30.83 22.15
N ILE A 412 -1.66 -29.94 22.02
CA ILE A 412 -0.32 -30.14 22.58
C ILE A 412 -0.03 -29.01 23.57
N ARG A 413 0.23 -29.39 24.83
CA ARG A 413 0.47 -28.43 25.91
C ARG A 413 1.60 -28.78 26.86
N HIS A 414 2.14 -27.74 27.50
CA HIS A 414 3.21 -27.86 28.50
C HIS A 414 4.51 -28.49 27.96
N GLY A 415 4.73 -28.50 26.64
CA GLY A 415 5.95 -29.01 25.98
C GLY A 415 7.06 -27.97 25.84
N GLY A 416 8.26 -28.40 25.39
CA GLY A 416 9.42 -27.53 25.11
C GLY A 416 10.46 -27.44 26.24
N GLN A 417 10.63 -28.48 27.08
CA GLN A 417 11.51 -28.43 28.25
C GLN A 417 12.99 -28.07 27.99
N GLY A 418 13.53 -28.33 26.79
CA GLY A 418 14.97 -28.27 26.53
C GLY A 418 15.72 -29.36 27.31
N GLY A 419 15.70 -30.60 26.81
CA GLY A 419 16.39 -31.76 27.38
C GLY A 419 17.63 -32.20 26.58
N TYR A 420 17.97 -33.50 26.58
CA TYR A 420 19.09 -34.11 25.80
C TYR A 420 19.02 -33.82 24.28
N SER A 421 17.84 -33.45 23.75
CA SER A 421 17.58 -33.14 22.35
C SER A 421 17.35 -31.66 22.04
N ASN A 422 17.62 -30.74 22.99
CA ASN A 422 17.46 -29.29 22.82
C ASN A 422 16.08 -28.79 22.33
N LEU A 423 15.00 -29.56 22.52
CA LEU A 423 13.63 -29.19 22.13
C LEU A 423 13.16 -27.97 22.92
N VAL A 424 13.07 -26.80 22.28
CA VAL A 424 12.57 -25.55 22.90
C VAL A 424 11.12 -25.24 22.52
N ALA A 425 10.56 -25.92 21.52
CA ALA A 425 9.15 -25.90 21.15
C ALA A 425 8.48 -27.25 21.42
N ALA A 426 7.15 -27.27 21.47
CA ALA A 426 6.41 -28.52 21.66
C ALA A 426 6.37 -29.40 20.42
N ILE A 427 6.56 -28.81 19.23
CA ILE A 427 6.81 -29.51 17.97
C ILE A 427 8.07 -28.93 17.34
N GLU A 428 8.98 -29.79 16.89
CA GLU A 428 10.19 -29.42 16.16
C GLU A 428 10.31 -30.25 14.87
N LEU A 429 10.64 -29.56 13.78
CA LEU A 429 10.85 -30.11 12.45
C LEU A 429 12.35 -30.04 12.15
N SER A 430 12.96 -31.19 11.89
CA SER A 430 14.41 -31.25 11.63
C SER A 430 14.72 -31.70 10.21
N GLY A 431 15.68 -31.02 9.59
CA GLY A 431 16.03 -31.25 8.19
C GLY A 431 14.80 -31.09 7.29
N TYR A 432 14.52 -32.10 6.47
CA TYR A 432 13.50 -32.05 5.41
C TYR A 432 12.13 -32.62 5.81
N SER A 433 11.86 -32.80 7.11
CA SER A 433 10.58 -33.38 7.55
C SER A 433 9.40 -32.46 7.24
N ASP A 434 8.35 -33.00 6.66
CA ASP A 434 7.11 -32.33 6.23
C ASP A 434 5.86 -33.08 6.75
N PRO A 435 5.61 -33.06 8.08
CA PRO A 435 4.44 -33.70 8.64
C PRO A 435 3.16 -32.92 8.29
N GLN A 436 2.08 -33.65 8.06
CA GLN A 436 0.76 -33.08 7.83
C GLN A 436 0.13 -32.67 9.17
N ILE A 437 0.10 -31.36 9.45
CA ILE A 437 -0.46 -30.81 10.68
C ILE A 437 -1.68 -29.94 10.36
N THR A 438 -2.85 -30.39 10.80
CA THR A 438 -4.14 -29.72 10.53
C THR A 438 -4.97 -29.67 11.80
N ASN A 439 -5.82 -28.65 11.96
CA ASN A 439 -6.77 -28.52 13.08
C ASN A 439 -6.16 -28.74 14.48
N THR A 440 -4.87 -28.47 14.65
CA THR A 440 -4.09 -28.79 15.85
C THR A 440 -3.77 -27.52 16.62
N ARG A 441 -3.93 -27.55 17.96
CA ARG A 441 -3.74 -26.39 18.83
C ARG A 441 -2.53 -26.57 19.75
N LEU A 442 -1.71 -25.52 19.84
CA LEU A 442 -0.59 -25.42 20.78
C LEU A 442 -0.95 -24.47 21.93
N GLU A 443 -0.83 -24.93 23.17
CA GLU A 443 -1.22 -24.16 24.36
C GLU A 443 -0.24 -24.35 25.51
N ASN A 444 0.08 -23.29 26.25
CA ASN A 444 0.91 -23.34 27.47
C ASN A 444 2.23 -24.09 27.28
N ASN A 445 2.79 -24.08 26.08
CA ASN A 445 4.11 -24.63 25.78
C ASN A 445 5.19 -23.58 26.07
N LYS A 446 6.48 -23.94 25.99
CA LYS A 446 7.52 -22.88 25.99
C LYS A 446 7.49 -22.04 24.71
N ILE A 447 7.15 -22.68 23.57
CA ILE A 447 6.89 -22.01 22.30
C ILE A 447 5.60 -22.60 21.71
N ASN A 448 4.62 -21.76 21.42
CA ASN A 448 3.39 -22.15 20.71
C ASN A 448 3.55 -21.93 19.21
N GLY A 449 4.45 -22.71 18.62
CA GLY A 449 4.70 -22.72 17.18
C GLY A 449 5.54 -23.94 16.81
N LEU A 450 5.69 -24.16 15.51
CA LEU A 450 6.54 -25.20 14.96
C LEU A 450 7.97 -24.67 14.92
N ARG A 451 8.90 -25.28 15.67
CA ARG A 451 10.31 -24.89 15.50
C ARG A 451 10.86 -25.51 14.21
N LEU A 452 11.32 -24.67 13.31
CA LEU A 452 12.06 -25.07 12.13
C LEU A 452 13.57 -25.03 12.43
N ASP A 453 14.29 -26.11 12.16
CA ASP A 453 15.74 -26.17 12.38
C ASP A 453 16.47 -25.13 11.52
N SER A 454 17.44 -24.43 12.12
CA SER A 454 18.34 -23.54 11.40
C SER A 454 19.51 -24.30 10.78
N GLY A 455 20.14 -23.72 9.76
CA GLY A 455 21.27 -24.29 9.05
C GLY A 455 21.06 -24.33 7.54
N THR A 456 21.82 -25.21 6.89
CA THR A 456 21.88 -25.26 5.43
C THR A 456 21.02 -26.39 4.87
N TYR A 457 20.06 -26.02 4.03
CA TYR A 457 19.17 -26.91 3.30
C TYR A 457 19.73 -27.14 1.90
N SER A 458 20.03 -28.40 1.57
CA SER A 458 20.60 -28.81 0.26
C SER A 458 19.63 -29.57 -0.65
N SER A 459 18.39 -29.76 -0.19
CA SER A 459 17.29 -30.38 -0.92
C SER A 459 16.03 -29.54 -0.70
N ASN A 460 15.01 -29.73 -1.52
CA ASN A 460 13.76 -28.99 -1.38
C ASN A 460 13.08 -29.25 -0.03
N ILE A 461 12.38 -28.24 0.47
CA ILE A 461 11.55 -28.30 1.66
C ILE A 461 10.19 -27.69 1.34
N ASN A 462 9.13 -28.34 1.81
CA ASN A 462 7.76 -27.84 1.70
C ASN A 462 7.30 -27.39 3.09
N LEU A 463 6.78 -26.17 3.17
CA LEU A 463 6.24 -25.57 4.39
C LEU A 463 4.76 -25.22 4.14
N ASN A 464 3.89 -26.18 4.47
CA ASN A 464 2.46 -26.15 4.15
C ASN A 464 1.54 -25.99 5.38
N VAL A 465 2.07 -26.06 6.60
CA VAL A 465 1.25 -25.90 7.81
C VAL A 465 0.72 -24.48 7.96
N VAL A 466 -0.59 -24.33 7.80
CA VAL A 466 -1.35 -23.10 8.03
C VAL A 466 -2.05 -23.17 9.39
N GLY A 467 -2.22 -22.02 10.06
CA GLY A 467 -2.88 -21.95 11.36
C GLY A 467 -1.95 -22.08 12.57
N LEU A 468 -0.64 -22.33 12.35
CA LEU A 468 0.41 -22.32 13.37
C LEU A 468 1.66 -21.62 12.82
N PRO A 469 2.40 -20.83 13.62
CA PRO A 469 3.60 -20.14 13.13
C PRO A 469 4.82 -21.06 13.12
N TYR A 470 5.63 -20.96 12.05
CA TYR A 470 7.00 -21.49 12.03
C TYR A 470 7.92 -20.56 12.80
N CYS A 471 8.44 -21.01 13.94
CA CYS A 471 9.38 -20.27 14.77
C CYS A 471 10.82 -20.63 14.37
N VAL A 472 11.51 -19.70 13.73
CA VAL A 472 12.87 -19.92 13.21
C VAL A 472 13.89 -19.37 14.19
N GLN A 473 14.78 -20.24 14.68
CA GLN A 473 15.85 -19.86 15.61
C GLN A 473 17.23 -20.07 14.98
N GLY A 474 17.83 -19.00 14.48
CA GLY A 474 19.13 -19.00 13.79
C GLY A 474 18.98 -19.10 12.27
N ASP A 475 20.07 -18.88 11.55
CA ASP A 475 20.02 -18.60 10.12
C ASP A 475 19.57 -19.80 9.27
N ILE A 476 18.77 -19.52 8.24
CA ILE A 476 18.43 -20.50 7.20
C ILE A 476 19.27 -20.19 5.97
N THR A 477 19.87 -21.22 5.37
CA THR A 477 20.56 -21.11 4.08
C THR A 477 20.00 -22.13 3.10
N MET A 478 19.37 -21.66 2.03
CA MET A 478 18.95 -22.49 0.90
C MET A 478 20.11 -22.57 -0.10
N ASN A 479 20.75 -23.72 -0.21
CA ASN A 479 21.82 -23.94 -1.18
C ASN A 479 21.29 -23.91 -2.62
N ALA A 480 22.20 -23.70 -3.59
CA ALA A 480 21.87 -23.53 -5.01
C ALA A 480 20.94 -24.58 -5.63
N SER A 481 20.88 -25.82 -5.11
CA SER A 481 20.02 -26.90 -5.62
C SER A 481 18.68 -27.06 -4.89
N ALA A 482 18.41 -26.25 -3.87
CA ALA A 482 17.27 -26.42 -2.97
C ALA A 482 16.25 -25.29 -3.16
N ILE A 483 14.98 -25.66 -3.20
CA ILE A 483 13.84 -24.73 -3.25
C ILE A 483 13.02 -24.88 -1.97
N MET A 484 12.69 -23.76 -1.33
CA MET A 484 11.72 -23.72 -0.24
C MET A 484 10.36 -23.36 -0.82
N ASP A 485 9.43 -24.31 -0.85
CA ASP A 485 8.05 -24.08 -1.26
C ASP A 485 7.21 -23.71 -0.04
N VAL A 486 6.56 -22.54 -0.07
CA VAL A 486 5.79 -22.00 1.04
C VAL A 486 4.33 -21.80 0.61
N ALA A 487 3.40 -22.44 1.32
CA ALA A 487 1.98 -22.33 1.02
C ALA A 487 1.39 -20.95 1.44
N PRO A 488 0.29 -20.50 0.80
CA PRO A 488 -0.46 -19.31 1.23
C PRO A 488 -0.86 -19.36 2.72
N GLY A 489 -0.87 -18.20 3.38
CA GLY A 489 -1.27 -18.07 4.79
C GLY A 489 -0.24 -18.55 5.82
N VAL A 490 0.93 -19.04 5.39
CA VAL A 490 2.02 -19.44 6.28
C VAL A 490 2.63 -18.22 6.99
N VAL A 491 2.92 -18.36 8.28
CA VAL A 491 3.56 -17.32 9.10
C VAL A 491 4.90 -17.80 9.66
N PHE A 492 5.95 -17.06 9.37
CA PHE A 492 7.27 -17.19 9.98
C PHE A 492 7.46 -16.16 11.10
N LYS A 493 7.83 -16.66 12.28
CA LYS A 493 8.24 -15.87 13.43
C LYS A 493 9.74 -16.02 13.65
N MET A 494 10.47 -14.96 13.30
CA MET A 494 11.93 -14.94 13.22
C MET A 494 12.53 -14.52 14.56
N TRP A 495 13.39 -15.37 15.14
CA TRP A 495 14.11 -15.02 16.36
C TRP A 495 15.01 -13.81 16.14
N PRO A 496 15.37 -13.09 17.21
CA PRO A 496 16.20 -11.91 17.08
C PRO A 496 17.48 -12.18 16.30
N LYS A 497 17.76 -11.34 15.29
CA LYS A 497 18.92 -11.42 14.39
C LYS A 497 19.03 -12.68 13.52
N THR A 498 17.92 -13.37 13.26
CA THR A 498 17.90 -14.48 12.31
C THR A 498 17.97 -13.95 10.87
N ASP A 499 18.85 -14.51 10.05
CA ASP A 499 18.96 -14.23 8.61
C ASP A 499 18.42 -15.39 7.76
N PHE A 500 17.94 -15.07 6.56
CA PHE A 500 17.58 -16.04 5.54
C PHE A 500 18.44 -15.81 4.30
N TYR A 501 19.31 -16.75 3.96
CA TYR A 501 20.15 -16.72 2.76
C TYR A 501 19.58 -17.65 1.67
N VAL A 502 19.24 -17.08 0.50
CA VAL A 502 18.71 -17.79 -0.66
C VAL A 502 19.77 -17.82 -1.76
N TYR A 503 20.48 -18.94 -1.87
CA TYR A 503 21.32 -19.25 -3.05
C TYR A 503 20.60 -20.18 -4.02
N GLY A 504 19.61 -20.97 -3.57
CA GLY A 504 18.76 -21.80 -4.42
C GLY A 504 17.52 -21.04 -4.86
N GLY A 505 16.35 -21.44 -4.35
CA GLY A 505 15.09 -20.74 -4.57
C GLY A 505 14.21 -20.69 -3.32
N ILE A 506 13.28 -19.73 -3.32
CA ILE A 506 12.13 -19.69 -2.41
C ILE A 506 10.88 -19.38 -3.24
N SER A 507 9.93 -20.30 -3.24
CA SER A 507 8.63 -20.13 -3.88
C SER A 507 7.59 -19.82 -2.82
N ALA A 508 7.44 -18.54 -2.48
CA ALA A 508 6.42 -18.03 -1.58
C ALA A 508 5.35 -17.29 -2.38
N GLN A 509 4.24 -17.97 -2.65
CA GLN A 509 3.14 -17.45 -3.46
C GLN A 509 1.86 -17.40 -2.64
N GLY A 510 1.68 -16.31 -1.88
CA GLY A 510 0.44 -16.02 -1.17
C GLY A 510 -0.67 -15.57 -2.11
N THR A 511 -1.83 -15.27 -1.53
CA THR A 511 -2.96 -14.64 -2.23
C THR A 511 -3.30 -13.31 -1.55
N ASN A 512 -4.17 -12.50 -2.15
CA ASN A 512 -4.66 -11.25 -1.55
C ASN A 512 -5.40 -11.43 -0.21
N LEU A 513 -5.87 -12.64 0.10
CA LEU A 513 -6.52 -12.97 1.37
C LEU A 513 -5.58 -13.71 2.33
N ASP A 514 -4.76 -14.62 1.79
CA ASP A 514 -3.85 -15.47 2.55
C ASP A 514 -2.39 -15.10 2.26
N HIS A 515 -2.02 -13.90 2.72
CA HIS A 515 -0.64 -13.42 2.65
C HIS A 515 0.31 -14.36 3.40
N ILE A 516 1.51 -14.55 2.87
CA ILE A 516 2.61 -15.21 3.61
C ILE A 516 3.30 -14.15 4.45
N THR A 517 3.45 -14.37 5.75
CA THR A 517 4.01 -13.35 6.66
C THR A 517 5.38 -13.76 7.21
N PHE A 518 6.38 -12.91 7.08
CA PHE A 518 7.63 -12.96 7.85
C PHE A 518 7.64 -11.84 8.88
N THR A 519 7.64 -12.19 10.16
CA THR A 519 7.57 -11.22 11.27
C THR A 519 8.50 -11.58 12.42
N SER A 520 8.60 -10.69 13.41
CA SER A 520 9.38 -10.89 14.63
C SER A 520 8.80 -12.01 15.50
N PHE A 521 9.67 -12.75 16.20
CA PHE A 521 9.28 -13.69 17.24
C PHE A 521 8.59 -13.02 18.45
N GLN A 522 8.66 -11.69 18.55
CA GLN A 522 7.93 -10.87 19.55
C GLN A 522 6.57 -10.38 19.04
N ASP A 523 6.20 -10.66 17.78
CA ASP A 523 4.95 -10.17 17.22
C ASP A 523 3.77 -11.06 17.65
N ASP A 524 2.99 -10.57 18.61
CA ASP A 524 1.81 -11.26 19.14
C ASP A 524 0.56 -11.10 18.24
N SER A 525 0.62 -10.24 17.21
CA SER A 525 -0.54 -10.00 16.33
C SER A 525 -0.90 -11.21 15.45
N TYR A 526 0.06 -12.10 15.21
CA TYR A 526 -0.15 -13.37 14.51
C TYR A 526 -0.09 -14.54 15.50
N PHE A 527 -1.16 -15.32 15.63
CA PHE A 527 -1.22 -16.52 16.50
C PHE A 527 -0.90 -16.29 18.00
N GLY A 528 -0.98 -15.04 18.49
CA GLY A 528 -0.83 -14.69 19.90
C GLY A 528 0.61 -14.77 20.44
N ASP A 529 0.74 -14.66 21.77
CA ASP A 529 2.02 -14.73 22.49
C ASP A 529 2.64 -16.13 22.38
N SER A 530 3.49 -16.29 21.38
CA SER A 530 4.15 -17.56 21.06
C SER A 530 5.33 -17.85 22.00
N ASN A 531 5.79 -16.88 22.79
CA ASN A 531 7.04 -16.98 23.56
C ASN A 531 6.85 -16.78 25.08
N TYR A 532 5.60 -16.55 25.52
CA TYR A 532 5.19 -16.36 26.91
C TYR A 532 5.87 -15.20 27.65
N ASN A 533 6.31 -14.17 26.93
CA ASN A 533 6.91 -12.99 27.52
C ASN A 533 5.87 -11.92 27.95
N GLY A 534 4.58 -12.16 27.70
CA GLY A 534 3.49 -11.20 27.90
C GLY A 534 3.15 -10.45 26.61
N SER A 535 2.30 -9.43 26.65
CA SER A 535 2.08 -8.58 25.46
C SER A 535 3.36 -7.80 25.18
N SER A 536 4.09 -8.20 24.14
CA SER A 536 5.32 -7.53 23.71
C SER A 536 5.09 -6.82 22.37
N LEU A 537 5.73 -5.66 22.20
CA LEU A 537 5.64 -4.89 20.95
C LEU A 537 6.91 -5.15 20.14
N PRO A 538 6.83 -5.78 18.96
CA PRO A 538 7.97 -5.97 18.09
C PRO A 538 8.56 -4.63 17.62
N GLN A 539 9.86 -4.62 17.33
CA GLN A 539 10.61 -3.42 16.93
C GLN A 539 11.26 -3.58 15.55
N PRO A 540 11.43 -2.50 14.77
CA PRO A 540 12.22 -2.52 13.54
C PRO A 540 13.62 -3.10 13.78
N GLY A 541 14.03 -4.06 12.96
CA GLY A 541 15.33 -4.73 13.10
C GLY A 541 15.37 -5.76 14.23
N ASP A 542 14.22 -6.29 14.64
CA ASP A 542 14.17 -7.44 15.54
C ASP A 542 14.90 -8.64 14.90
N TRP A 543 14.70 -8.89 13.60
CA TRP A 543 15.41 -9.93 12.83
C TRP A 543 16.17 -9.34 11.63
N GLY A 544 17.03 -10.16 11.00
CA GLY A 544 18.00 -9.69 10.01
C GLY A 544 17.39 -9.33 8.66
N GLY A 545 17.02 -10.32 7.86
CA GLY A 545 16.36 -10.12 6.57
C GLY A 545 16.47 -11.34 5.66
N ILE A 546 16.05 -11.18 4.41
CA ILE A 546 16.14 -12.18 3.35
C ILE A 546 17.17 -11.70 2.31
N GLY A 547 18.26 -12.43 2.16
CA GLY A 547 19.29 -12.19 1.16
C GLY A 547 19.13 -13.12 -0.03
N ILE A 548 18.89 -12.57 -1.21
CA ILE A 548 18.75 -13.32 -2.45
C ILE A 548 20.04 -13.14 -3.26
N TYR A 549 20.71 -14.26 -3.54
CA TYR A 549 22.00 -14.34 -4.21
C TYR A 549 21.85 -14.97 -5.58
N GLY A 550 22.47 -14.38 -6.60
CA GLY A 550 22.20 -14.70 -8.00
C GLY A 550 22.71 -16.09 -8.37
N THR A 551 21.80 -16.98 -8.80
CA THR A 551 22.17 -18.33 -9.27
C THR A 551 21.31 -18.80 -10.45
N ILE A 552 21.57 -20.02 -10.94
CA ILE A 552 20.83 -20.65 -12.06
C ILE A 552 19.32 -20.81 -11.83
N ASN A 553 18.82 -20.56 -10.62
CA ASN A 553 17.46 -20.87 -10.18
C ASN A 553 16.63 -19.63 -9.82
N ASP A 554 17.04 -18.43 -10.21
CA ASP A 554 16.29 -17.19 -9.92
C ASP A 554 14.83 -17.24 -10.38
N ALA A 555 14.53 -17.95 -11.48
CA ALA A 555 13.15 -18.18 -11.94
C ALA A 555 12.27 -18.97 -10.95
N SER A 556 12.87 -19.64 -9.96
CA SER A 556 12.18 -20.33 -8.86
C SER A 556 12.14 -19.50 -7.56
N THR A 557 12.67 -18.28 -7.58
CA THR A 557 12.57 -17.33 -6.48
C THR A 557 11.41 -16.36 -6.74
N THR A 558 10.29 -16.59 -6.06
CA THR A 558 9.07 -15.79 -6.18
C THR A 558 8.59 -15.37 -4.80
N LEU A 559 8.38 -14.07 -4.60
CA LEU A 559 7.70 -13.49 -3.44
C LEU A 559 6.45 -12.77 -3.95
N GLU A 560 5.30 -13.41 -3.79
CA GLU A 560 3.99 -12.94 -4.24
C GLU A 560 3.04 -12.86 -3.04
N TYR A 561 2.39 -11.70 -2.81
CA TYR A 561 1.58 -11.41 -1.61
C TYR A 561 2.28 -11.79 -0.29
N VAL A 562 3.54 -11.36 -0.15
CA VAL A 562 4.35 -11.59 1.05
C VAL A 562 4.41 -10.33 1.89
N ASP A 563 4.16 -10.45 3.19
CA ASP A 563 4.31 -9.39 4.18
C ASP A 563 5.60 -9.58 4.98
N ILE A 564 6.57 -8.68 4.83
CA ILE A 564 7.84 -8.70 5.57
C ILE A 564 7.83 -7.55 6.57
N GLN A 565 7.88 -7.89 7.86
CA GLN A 565 7.77 -6.93 8.96
C GLN A 565 8.90 -7.04 9.96
N TYR A 566 9.32 -5.90 10.54
CA TYR A 566 10.28 -5.82 11.65
C TYR A 566 11.69 -6.36 11.35
N ALA A 567 12.10 -6.40 10.08
CA ALA A 567 13.42 -6.87 9.65
C ALA A 567 14.46 -5.71 9.62
N GLY A 568 15.73 -6.04 9.38
CA GLY A 568 16.84 -5.11 9.17
C GLY A 568 17.88 -5.01 10.31
N ALA A 569 18.03 -6.03 11.16
CA ALA A 569 18.93 -6.01 12.31
C ALA A 569 20.42 -5.79 11.96
N ALA A 570 21.13 -4.95 12.72
CA ALA A 570 22.58 -4.79 12.58
C ALA A 570 23.38 -5.68 13.56
N GLY A 571 24.43 -6.38 13.07
CA GLY A 571 25.59 -6.74 13.91
C GLY A 571 25.97 -8.21 14.13
N TYR A 572 25.42 -9.18 13.38
CA TYR A 572 25.98 -10.55 13.37
C TYR A 572 26.01 -11.22 11.97
N GLY A 573 25.15 -10.81 11.03
CA GLY A 573 25.20 -11.16 9.61
C GLY A 573 25.32 -9.95 8.68
N ASN A 574 25.27 -10.20 7.36
CA ASN A 574 25.48 -9.18 6.32
C ASN A 574 24.20 -8.43 5.93
N LEU A 575 23.02 -8.87 6.40
CA LEU A 575 21.73 -8.35 5.97
C LEU A 575 21.23 -7.30 6.97
N ASN A 576 21.48 -6.02 6.65
CA ASN A 576 20.96 -4.88 7.41
C ASN A 576 19.69 -4.28 6.78
N THR A 577 18.88 -5.12 6.14
CA THR A 577 17.72 -4.72 5.34
C THR A 577 16.74 -5.89 5.22
N PRO A 578 15.43 -5.66 5.03
CA PRO A 578 14.46 -6.75 4.93
C PRO A 578 14.66 -7.66 3.73
N ILE A 579 15.01 -7.07 2.58
CA ILE A 579 15.43 -7.80 1.40
C ILE A 579 16.75 -7.21 0.91
N TYR A 580 17.76 -8.06 0.75
CA TYR A 580 19.01 -7.75 0.06
C TYR A 580 19.05 -8.52 -1.25
N LEU A 581 19.36 -7.81 -2.33
CA LEU A 581 19.46 -8.37 -3.67
C LEU A 581 20.92 -8.27 -4.16
N GLU A 582 21.55 -9.43 -4.38
CA GLU A 582 22.79 -9.51 -5.15
C GLU A 582 22.48 -9.17 -6.61
N LEU A 583 23.35 -8.45 -7.31
CA LEU A 583 22.96 -7.87 -8.61
C LEU A 583 22.80 -8.87 -9.74
N ALA A 584 23.32 -10.08 -9.59
CA ALA A 584 23.05 -11.16 -10.53
C ALA A 584 21.71 -11.86 -10.27
N ALA A 585 21.05 -11.56 -9.14
CA ALA A 585 19.77 -12.15 -8.78
C ALA A 585 18.61 -11.44 -9.47
N ASN A 586 17.71 -12.22 -10.06
CA ASN A 586 16.52 -11.72 -10.75
C ASN A 586 15.23 -12.42 -10.26
N PRO A 587 14.82 -12.21 -8.98
CA PRO A 587 13.63 -12.82 -8.43
C PRO A 587 12.35 -12.11 -8.91
N THR A 588 11.24 -12.83 -8.96
CA THR A 588 9.93 -12.19 -9.14
C THR A 588 9.41 -11.72 -7.79
N ILE A 589 9.26 -10.40 -7.60
CA ILE A 589 8.70 -9.82 -6.38
C ILE A 589 7.53 -8.93 -6.75
N HIS A 590 6.31 -9.40 -6.51
CA HIS A 590 5.09 -8.68 -6.84
C HIS A 590 4.06 -8.80 -5.70
N ALA A 591 3.18 -7.79 -5.59
CA ALA A 591 2.22 -7.62 -4.50
C ALA A 591 2.78 -7.80 -3.06
N THR A 592 4.10 -7.71 -2.90
CA THR A 592 4.82 -7.92 -1.65
C THR A 592 4.98 -6.60 -0.92
N LYS A 593 4.83 -6.62 0.40
CA LYS A 593 4.88 -5.44 1.26
C LYS A 593 5.99 -5.57 2.28
N ILE A 594 6.83 -4.54 2.36
CA ILE A 594 7.79 -4.36 3.45
C ILE A 594 7.28 -3.23 4.35
N SER A 595 7.17 -3.48 5.65
CA SER A 595 6.73 -2.45 6.60
C SER A 595 7.33 -2.60 7.98
N LYS A 596 7.30 -1.52 8.78
CA LYS A 596 7.77 -1.50 10.18
C LYS A 596 9.18 -2.07 10.38
N SER A 597 9.98 -2.03 9.33
CA SER A 597 11.35 -2.55 9.29
C SER A 597 12.34 -1.40 9.36
N VAL A 598 13.64 -1.68 9.56
CA VAL A 598 14.66 -0.62 9.58
C VAL A 598 14.67 0.16 8.26
N PHE A 599 14.42 -0.55 7.16
CA PHE A 599 14.16 0.02 5.85
C PHE A 599 12.88 -0.59 5.28
N ASN A 600 12.10 0.15 4.50
CA ASN A 600 10.89 -0.36 3.83
C ASN A 600 11.11 -0.52 2.32
N GLY A 601 12.19 -1.19 1.92
CA GLY A 601 12.58 -1.38 0.53
C GLY A 601 13.57 -2.52 0.33
N ILE A 602 13.94 -2.74 -0.93
CA ILE A 602 14.93 -3.75 -1.33
C ILE A 602 16.29 -3.06 -1.41
N LYS A 603 17.28 -3.55 -0.67
CA LYS A 603 18.65 -3.04 -0.81
C LYS A 603 19.34 -3.78 -1.93
N LEU A 604 19.74 -3.03 -2.96
CA LEU A 604 20.58 -3.55 -4.02
C LEU A 604 22.04 -3.54 -3.53
N GLN A 605 22.79 -4.59 -3.87
CA GLN A 605 24.24 -4.52 -3.74
C GLN A 605 24.80 -3.37 -4.60
N THR A 606 25.99 -2.88 -4.28
CA THR A 606 26.66 -1.83 -5.04
C THR A 606 28.09 -2.26 -5.38
N GLY A 607 28.72 -1.67 -6.40
CA GLY A 607 30.03 -2.05 -6.91
C GLY A 607 30.13 -2.06 -8.44
N THR A 608 31.12 -2.80 -8.97
CA THR A 608 31.38 -2.89 -10.42
C THR A 608 30.77 -4.15 -11.05
N PHE A 609 30.04 -3.96 -12.15
CA PHE A 609 29.33 -4.98 -12.92
C PHE A 609 30.04 -5.32 -14.20
N SER A 610 30.29 -6.60 -14.44
CA SER A 610 30.99 -7.10 -15.63
C SER A 610 30.19 -8.09 -16.47
N SER A 611 28.91 -8.30 -16.11
CA SER A 611 27.93 -9.10 -16.83
C SER A 611 26.64 -8.32 -16.99
N ASP A 612 25.83 -8.73 -17.96
CA ASP A 612 24.51 -8.14 -18.19
C ASP A 612 23.59 -8.38 -16.99
N ILE A 613 22.81 -7.37 -16.64
CA ILE A 613 21.84 -7.38 -15.55
C ILE A 613 20.50 -6.86 -16.09
N HIS A 614 19.41 -7.47 -15.65
CA HIS A 614 18.07 -6.97 -15.87
C HIS A 614 17.37 -6.85 -14.54
N LEU A 615 17.02 -5.62 -14.16
CA LEU A 615 16.20 -5.35 -12.99
C LEU A 615 14.74 -5.23 -13.46
N ASN A 616 13.95 -6.26 -13.15
CA ASN A 616 12.55 -6.33 -13.54
C ASN A 616 11.62 -6.02 -12.36
N ASN A 617 10.40 -5.64 -12.73
CA ASN A 617 9.20 -5.44 -11.93
C ASN A 617 9.33 -5.62 -10.39
N HIS A 618 9.72 -4.54 -9.72
CA HIS A 618 9.62 -4.40 -8.27
C HIS A 618 8.76 -3.17 -7.96
N HIS A 619 7.56 -3.37 -7.43
CA HIS A 619 6.71 -2.28 -6.93
C HIS A 619 7.18 -1.72 -5.57
N LEU A 620 8.41 -2.02 -5.16
CA LEU A 620 9.05 -1.62 -3.93
C LEU A 620 10.26 -0.72 -4.22
N PRO A 621 10.58 0.25 -3.35
CA PRO A 621 11.72 1.13 -3.55
C PRO A 621 13.04 0.34 -3.48
N ILE A 622 13.93 0.61 -4.43
CA ILE A 622 15.28 0.03 -4.51
C ILE A 622 16.28 0.96 -3.84
N ILE A 623 16.86 0.52 -2.74
CA ILE A 623 17.81 1.28 -1.93
C ILE A 623 19.22 1.06 -2.47
N VAL A 624 19.87 2.15 -2.87
CA VAL A 624 21.26 2.15 -3.36
C VAL A 624 22.12 2.91 -2.37
N SER A 625 23.05 2.20 -1.73
CA SER A 625 23.87 2.75 -0.62
C SER A 625 25.36 2.93 -0.97
N GLY A 626 25.68 3.07 -2.25
CA GLY A 626 27.03 3.28 -2.77
C GLY A 626 27.06 3.22 -4.29
N ASP A 627 28.25 3.39 -4.87
CA ASP A 627 28.40 3.53 -6.31
C ASP A 627 28.11 2.23 -7.09
N ILE A 628 27.50 2.40 -8.24
CA ILE A 628 27.26 1.36 -9.23
C ILE A 628 28.09 1.69 -10.47
N THR A 629 28.97 0.79 -10.87
CA THR A 629 29.72 0.90 -12.12
C THR A 629 29.30 -0.18 -13.11
N ILE A 630 28.79 0.18 -14.28
CA ILE A 630 28.59 -0.75 -15.39
C ILE A 630 29.87 -0.78 -16.22
N SER A 631 30.63 -1.88 -16.18
CA SER A 631 31.88 -1.99 -16.95
C SER A 631 31.63 -2.10 -18.46
N GLU A 632 32.68 -1.90 -19.26
CA GLU A 632 32.65 -1.85 -20.74
C GLU A 632 31.96 -3.04 -21.42
N SER A 633 31.91 -4.22 -20.79
CA SER A 633 31.33 -5.44 -21.37
C SER A 633 29.92 -5.78 -20.85
N ALA A 634 29.32 -4.91 -20.04
CA ALA A 634 28.04 -5.17 -19.38
C ALA A 634 26.95 -4.22 -19.86
N LYS A 635 25.73 -4.74 -19.96
CA LYS A 635 24.50 -3.97 -20.13
C LYS A 635 23.62 -4.08 -18.88
N TRP A 636 23.07 -2.96 -18.42
CA TRP A 636 22.02 -2.98 -17.41
C TRP A 636 20.69 -2.49 -17.99
N THR A 637 19.68 -3.36 -18.00
CA THR A 637 18.30 -3.01 -18.36
C THR A 637 17.44 -2.79 -17.12
N ILE A 638 16.69 -1.69 -17.12
CA ILE A 638 15.80 -1.27 -16.02
C ILE A 638 14.38 -1.11 -16.58
N ASP A 639 13.45 -1.89 -16.06
CA ASP A 639 12.03 -1.86 -16.45
C ASP A 639 11.30 -0.59 -15.96
N PRO A 640 10.19 -0.20 -16.62
CA PRO A 640 9.38 0.95 -16.22
C PRO A 640 8.83 0.84 -14.79
N GLY A 641 8.65 1.99 -14.12
CA GLY A 641 8.05 2.11 -12.79
C GLY A 641 8.99 1.88 -11.60
N ILE A 642 10.25 1.52 -11.84
CA ILE A 642 11.24 1.32 -10.78
C ILE A 642 11.60 2.65 -10.12
N VAL A 643 11.69 2.65 -8.79
CA VAL A 643 12.10 3.80 -7.97
C VAL A 643 13.38 3.49 -7.21
N PHE A 644 14.43 4.26 -7.46
CA PHE A 644 15.69 4.22 -6.72
C PHE A 644 15.72 5.25 -5.60
N LYS A 645 15.99 4.78 -4.39
CA LYS A 645 16.25 5.56 -3.17
C LYS A 645 17.76 5.63 -2.94
N MET A 646 18.35 6.74 -3.35
CA MET A 646 19.79 6.96 -3.41
C MET A 646 20.33 7.54 -2.10
N TRP A 647 21.36 6.92 -1.54
CA TRP A 647 22.08 7.44 -0.37
C TRP A 647 23.12 8.50 -0.77
N PRO A 648 23.64 9.28 0.20
CA PRO A 648 24.70 10.24 -0.05
C PRO A 648 25.96 9.59 -0.62
N ASN A 649 26.59 10.27 -1.59
CA ASN A 649 27.73 9.74 -2.35
C ASN A 649 27.45 8.41 -3.08
N SER A 650 26.23 8.20 -3.58
CA SER A 650 25.91 7.06 -4.44
C SER A 650 25.74 7.52 -5.87
N ASP A 651 26.58 6.99 -6.77
CA ASP A 651 26.63 7.36 -8.19
C ASP A 651 26.40 6.16 -9.13
N PHE A 652 25.93 6.46 -10.34
CA PHE A 652 25.92 5.51 -11.46
C PHE A 652 27.03 5.89 -12.45
N TYR A 653 28.06 5.04 -12.59
CA TYR A 653 29.17 5.23 -13.51
C TYR A 653 29.11 4.23 -14.67
N ILE A 654 28.94 4.72 -15.89
CA ILE A 654 28.59 3.91 -17.06
C ILE A 654 29.78 3.83 -18.02
N GLN A 655 30.39 2.65 -18.11
CA GLN A 655 31.42 2.31 -19.09
C GLN A 655 30.90 1.41 -20.21
N GLY A 656 29.89 0.59 -19.92
CA GLY A 656 29.16 -0.25 -20.89
C GLY A 656 27.86 0.41 -21.36
N GLU A 657 26.73 -0.30 -21.21
CA GLU A 657 25.40 0.16 -21.67
C GLU A 657 24.39 0.23 -20.51
N LEU A 658 23.64 1.32 -20.41
CA LEU A 658 22.51 1.50 -19.50
C LEU A 658 21.23 1.74 -20.32
N ASP A 659 20.23 0.88 -20.17
CA ASP A 659 18.97 0.93 -20.92
C ASP A 659 17.79 1.05 -19.95
N ILE A 660 17.24 2.26 -19.84
CA ILE A 660 16.11 2.58 -18.96
C ILE A 660 14.84 2.70 -19.81
N LEU A 661 13.89 1.79 -19.56
CA LEU A 661 12.70 1.58 -20.39
C LEU A 661 11.44 2.23 -19.80
N GLY A 662 11.57 3.41 -19.20
CA GLY A 662 10.43 4.15 -18.63
C GLY A 662 9.38 4.53 -19.67
N ASN A 663 8.13 4.71 -19.23
CA ASN A 663 7.03 5.27 -20.03
C ASN A 663 6.30 6.38 -19.27
N GLU A 664 5.40 7.14 -19.92
CA GLU A 664 4.73 8.30 -19.31
C GLU A 664 3.93 7.95 -18.05
N ASN A 665 3.31 6.77 -18.01
CA ASN A 665 2.50 6.29 -16.88
C ASN A 665 3.35 5.64 -15.77
N SER A 666 4.55 5.16 -16.10
CA SER A 666 5.45 4.45 -15.20
C SER A 666 6.89 4.87 -15.50
N PRO A 667 7.25 6.12 -15.15
CA PRO A 667 8.62 6.60 -15.32
C PRO A 667 9.55 5.86 -14.36
N VAL A 668 10.83 5.80 -14.69
CA VAL A 668 11.87 5.37 -13.74
C VAL A 668 12.31 6.58 -12.93
N ILE A 669 12.31 6.45 -11.60
CA ILE A 669 12.54 7.57 -10.70
C ILE A 669 13.81 7.35 -9.89
N PHE A 670 14.69 8.34 -9.87
CA PHE A 670 15.81 8.43 -8.93
C PHE A 670 15.51 9.54 -7.93
N THR A 671 15.54 9.23 -6.64
CA THR A 671 15.30 10.22 -5.59
C THR A 671 16.14 9.96 -4.34
N SER A 672 16.21 10.94 -3.44
CA SER A 672 16.91 10.82 -2.17
C SER A 672 16.32 9.70 -1.32
N TYR A 673 17.16 8.99 -0.57
CA TYR A 673 16.73 8.03 0.44
C TYR A 673 15.84 8.62 1.55
N ARG A 674 15.81 9.96 1.69
CA ARG A 674 14.95 10.75 2.61
C ARG A 674 13.68 11.28 1.96
N ASP A 675 13.46 11.03 0.67
CA ASP A 675 12.30 11.58 -0.02
C ASP A 675 11.07 10.70 0.17
N ASP A 676 10.26 11.00 1.18
CA ASP A 676 9.07 10.20 1.48
C ASP A 676 7.87 10.53 0.60
N SER A 677 7.98 11.59 -0.21
CA SER A 677 6.92 11.96 -1.16
C SER A 677 6.73 10.93 -2.28
N ILE A 678 7.73 10.06 -2.48
CA ILE A 678 7.72 8.98 -3.48
C ILE A 678 7.88 7.65 -2.75
N MET A 679 6.87 6.78 -2.84
CA MET A 679 6.83 5.45 -2.16
C MET A 679 6.94 5.47 -0.61
N GLY A 680 6.76 6.61 0.04
CA GLY A 680 6.69 6.71 1.51
C GLY A 680 8.03 6.57 2.24
N ASP A 681 7.94 6.54 3.57
CA ASP A 681 9.07 6.43 4.50
C ASP A 681 9.82 5.10 4.31
N THR A 682 10.94 5.18 3.59
CA THR A 682 11.77 4.01 3.23
C THR A 682 12.90 3.78 4.23
N ASN A 683 13.32 4.80 4.98
CA ASN A 683 14.49 4.76 5.84
C ASN A 683 14.16 4.81 7.35
N GLY A 684 12.87 4.87 7.69
CA GLY A 684 12.34 4.88 9.05
C GLY A 684 12.62 6.17 9.81
N ASP A 685 12.91 7.29 9.13
CA ASP A 685 13.30 8.55 9.74
C ASP A 685 12.16 9.55 9.97
N GLU A 686 10.91 9.06 9.91
CA GLU A 686 9.68 9.86 9.89
C GLU A 686 9.54 10.66 8.58
N ASN A 687 8.44 11.40 8.39
CA ASN A 687 8.14 12.05 7.11
C ASN A 687 9.16 13.16 6.75
N THR A 688 10.22 12.81 6.04
CA THR A 688 11.28 13.71 5.58
C THR A 688 11.19 13.99 4.08
N ASN A 689 11.95 14.99 3.62
CA ASN A 689 12.09 15.30 2.19
C ASN A 689 13.57 15.29 1.83
N GLY A 690 13.88 14.96 0.58
CA GLY A 690 15.22 15.13 0.03
C GLY A 690 15.70 16.58 0.06
N VAL A 691 17.02 16.73 0.09
CA VAL A 691 17.74 18.01 -0.06
C VAL A 691 18.49 17.98 -1.38
N THR A 692 18.52 19.10 -2.10
CA THR A 692 19.30 19.24 -3.34
C THR A 692 20.76 18.81 -3.15
N GLY A 693 21.24 17.90 -4.01
CA GLY A 693 22.57 17.31 -3.91
C GLY A 693 22.68 16.22 -2.84
N ASP A 694 21.59 15.52 -2.51
CA ASP A 694 21.59 14.44 -1.51
C ASP A 694 22.31 13.17 -2.02
N TYR A 695 22.48 13.01 -3.33
CA TYR A 695 23.27 11.98 -4.01
C TYR A 695 23.83 12.56 -5.32
N GLY A 696 24.77 11.89 -5.99
CA GLY A 696 25.42 12.46 -7.18
C GLY A 696 24.57 12.35 -8.44
N GLY A 697 24.73 11.30 -9.24
CA GLY A 697 23.99 11.23 -10.50
C GLY A 697 24.32 10.05 -11.40
N ILE A 698 24.11 10.23 -12.70
CA ILE A 698 24.48 9.27 -13.74
C ILE A 698 25.60 9.88 -14.60
N SER A 699 26.70 9.14 -14.72
CA SER A 699 27.92 9.55 -15.41
C SER A 699 28.28 8.59 -16.54
N PHE A 700 28.27 9.09 -17.78
CA PHE A 700 28.68 8.32 -18.95
C PHE A 700 30.15 8.55 -19.25
N SER A 701 30.96 7.49 -19.14
CA SER A 701 32.36 7.53 -19.53
C SER A 701 32.53 7.46 -21.05
N GLY A 702 33.75 7.76 -21.53
CA GLY A 702 34.05 7.77 -22.97
C GLY A 702 34.01 6.40 -23.67
N THR A 703 33.80 5.32 -22.92
CA THR A 703 33.63 3.96 -23.47
C THR A 703 32.16 3.55 -23.54
N SER A 704 31.23 4.31 -22.93
CA SER A 704 29.80 4.02 -22.97
C SER A 704 29.31 4.01 -24.41
N SER A 705 28.78 2.87 -24.86
CA SER A 705 28.39 2.65 -26.25
C SER A 705 26.96 2.13 -26.36
N GLY A 706 25.98 3.05 -26.47
CA GLY A 706 24.60 2.69 -26.78
C GLY A 706 23.60 2.80 -25.63
N SER A 707 23.92 3.56 -24.57
CA SER A 707 23.00 3.77 -23.46
C SER A 707 21.74 4.53 -23.90
N ASN A 708 20.58 4.19 -23.36
CA ASN A 708 19.31 4.79 -23.72
C ASN A 708 18.47 5.06 -22.47
N LEU A 709 18.06 6.31 -22.25
CA LEU A 709 17.25 6.72 -21.12
C LEU A 709 15.91 7.27 -21.61
N LYS A 710 14.80 6.61 -21.24
CA LYS A 710 13.44 7.03 -21.59
C LYS A 710 12.60 7.29 -20.33
N ASN A 711 11.88 8.41 -20.30
CA ASN A 711 10.95 8.78 -19.22
C ASN A 711 11.58 8.63 -17.82
N VAL A 712 12.69 9.34 -17.62
CA VAL A 712 13.45 9.31 -16.36
C VAL A 712 13.18 10.58 -15.58
N ARG A 713 12.87 10.43 -14.29
CA ARG A 713 12.75 11.57 -13.37
C ARG A 713 13.81 11.48 -12.30
N MET A 714 14.62 12.51 -12.16
CA MET A 714 15.61 12.60 -11.09
C MET A 714 15.26 13.75 -10.17
N TYR A 715 15.20 13.46 -8.87
CA TYR A 715 14.95 14.43 -7.82
C TYR A 715 16.19 14.58 -6.96
N PHE A 716 16.53 15.79 -6.52
CA PHE A 716 17.55 16.05 -5.49
C PHE A 716 18.99 15.59 -5.80
N ALA A 717 19.31 15.27 -7.06
CA ALA A 717 20.63 14.85 -7.51
C ALA A 717 21.64 16.01 -7.58
N GLY A 718 22.94 15.69 -7.65
CA GLY A 718 24.05 16.60 -7.92
C GLY A 718 25.11 16.75 -6.83
N ASP A 719 25.33 15.76 -5.97
CA ASP A 719 26.48 15.70 -5.05
C ASP A 719 27.82 15.49 -5.81
N GLY A 720 28.92 16.06 -5.30
CA GLY A 720 30.25 15.93 -5.90
C GLY A 720 30.93 14.61 -5.50
N GLY A 721 30.54 13.50 -6.15
CA GLY A 721 30.96 12.13 -5.85
C GLY A 721 32.10 11.55 -6.74
N TYR A 722 32.17 10.23 -6.86
CA TYR A 722 33.27 9.52 -7.54
C TYR A 722 33.23 9.72 -9.06
N GLY A 723 34.13 10.57 -9.56
CA GLY A 723 34.16 10.90 -10.98
C GLY A 723 33.08 11.90 -11.41
N ASP A 724 32.37 12.51 -10.47
CA ASP A 724 31.34 13.53 -10.68
C ASP A 724 31.78 14.92 -10.23
N THR A 725 31.41 15.94 -11.00
CA THR A 725 31.63 17.35 -10.69
C THR A 725 30.43 18.00 -9.96
N GLY A 726 29.44 17.21 -9.51
CA GLY A 726 28.26 17.69 -8.81
C GLY A 726 27.03 17.90 -9.70
N PHE A 727 26.88 17.08 -10.75
CA PHE A 727 25.81 17.19 -11.73
C PHE A 727 24.93 15.93 -11.74
N PRO A 728 23.58 16.07 -11.86
CA PRO A 728 22.70 14.90 -11.95
C PRO A 728 23.01 14.00 -13.14
N LEU A 729 23.40 14.62 -14.26
CA LEU A 729 23.77 13.96 -15.49
C LEU A 729 25.07 14.55 -15.99
N GLN A 730 26.03 13.68 -16.31
CA GLN A 730 27.27 14.09 -16.94
C GLN A 730 27.74 13.07 -17.96
N ALA A 731 28.45 13.52 -18.99
CA ALA A 731 28.91 12.66 -20.06
C ALA A 731 30.26 13.08 -20.62
N SER A 732 31.09 12.08 -20.90
CA SER A 732 32.23 12.24 -21.80
C SER A 732 31.75 12.54 -23.22
N PRO A 733 32.42 13.40 -23.99
CA PRO A 733 32.09 13.68 -25.40
C PRO A 733 32.26 12.49 -26.35
N TYR A 734 32.86 11.39 -25.89
CA TYR A 734 32.95 10.14 -26.65
C TYR A 734 31.84 9.14 -26.29
N ALA A 735 31.05 9.42 -25.25
CA ALA A 735 29.94 8.57 -24.88
C ALA A 735 28.85 8.61 -25.97
N VAL A 736 28.29 7.45 -26.30
CA VAL A 736 27.14 7.33 -27.19
C VAL A 736 25.93 6.98 -26.35
N PHE A 737 24.95 7.89 -26.31
CA PHE A 737 23.73 7.70 -25.57
C PHE A 737 22.56 8.48 -26.19
N THR A 738 21.34 8.02 -25.94
CA THR A 738 20.10 8.72 -26.27
C THR A 738 19.31 9.03 -25.01
N MET A 739 18.63 10.18 -24.99
CA MET A 739 17.71 10.51 -23.92
C MET A 739 16.39 11.04 -24.47
N GLU A 740 15.30 10.66 -23.85
CA GLU A 740 13.94 11.02 -24.24
C GLU A 740 13.11 11.25 -22.97
N ASN A 741 12.47 12.41 -22.87
CA ASN A 741 11.63 12.81 -21.72
C ASN A 741 12.36 12.65 -20.37
N ILE A 742 13.36 13.51 -20.15
CA ILE A 742 14.13 13.53 -18.91
C ILE A 742 13.71 14.74 -18.09
N ASP A 743 13.22 14.50 -16.88
CA ASP A 743 12.87 15.56 -15.95
C ASP A 743 13.88 15.60 -14.78
N LEU A 744 14.46 16.77 -14.54
CA LEU A 744 15.34 17.03 -13.41
C LEU A 744 14.64 18.01 -12.45
N PHE A 745 14.41 17.58 -11.19
CA PHE A 745 13.66 18.36 -10.21
C PHE A 745 14.48 18.60 -8.95
N LYS A 746 14.55 19.87 -8.51
CA LYS A 746 15.27 20.26 -7.28
C LYS A 746 16.71 19.71 -7.23
N CYS A 747 17.30 19.50 -8.40
CA CYS A 747 18.67 19.07 -8.57
C CYS A 747 19.61 20.27 -8.50
N THR A 748 20.92 20.05 -8.44
CA THR A 748 21.89 21.16 -8.49
C THR A 748 21.85 21.91 -9.81
N THR A 749 21.55 21.21 -10.91
CA THR A 749 21.40 21.74 -12.27
C THR A 749 20.38 20.92 -13.07
N ASN A 750 19.86 21.49 -14.16
CA ASN A 750 18.84 20.86 -15.03
C ASN A 750 19.34 20.65 -16.46
N GLY A 751 20.57 20.13 -16.62
CA GLY A 751 21.16 19.83 -17.92
C GLY A 751 22.23 18.73 -17.84
N VAL A 752 22.77 18.31 -18.98
CA VAL A 752 23.82 17.30 -19.05
C VAL A 752 25.18 17.98 -19.07
N ASN A 753 26.00 17.79 -18.03
CA ASN A 753 27.35 18.32 -18.00
C ASN A 753 28.25 17.59 -18.99
N LEU A 754 28.73 18.31 -20.00
CA LEU A 754 29.71 17.80 -20.93
C LEU A 754 31.10 17.95 -20.31
N ILE A 755 31.78 16.84 -20.05
CA ILE A 755 33.08 16.86 -19.38
C ILE A 755 34.07 17.69 -20.22
N ALA A 756 34.62 18.75 -19.62
CA ALA A 756 35.61 19.62 -20.28
C ALA A 756 36.97 18.91 -20.45
N GLY A 757 37.77 19.34 -21.42
CA GLY A 757 39.08 18.71 -21.68
C GLY A 757 39.62 18.88 -23.09
N ASN A 758 40.69 18.14 -23.39
CA ASN A 758 41.37 18.14 -24.69
C ASN A 758 41.08 16.85 -25.46
N TYR A 759 40.33 16.98 -26.56
CA TYR A 759 39.79 15.85 -27.32
C TYR A 759 40.50 15.68 -28.66
N ARG A 760 41.08 14.49 -28.88
CA ARG A 760 41.93 14.14 -30.05
C ARG A 760 41.25 13.24 -31.07
N SER A 761 40.08 12.69 -30.73
CA SER A 761 39.24 11.89 -31.59
C SER A 761 37.97 12.64 -31.97
N ASN A 762 37.26 12.16 -32.99
CA ASN A 762 36.00 12.78 -33.43
C ASN A 762 34.94 12.71 -32.33
N ILE A 763 34.19 13.80 -32.20
CA ILE A 763 33.12 14.00 -31.23
C ILE A 763 31.81 14.18 -32.00
N HIS A 764 30.74 13.52 -31.55
CA HIS A 764 29.40 13.72 -32.07
C HIS A 764 28.47 14.07 -30.92
N LEU A 765 27.77 15.21 -31.04
CA LEU A 765 26.78 15.66 -30.07
C LEU A 765 25.44 15.82 -30.77
N ASP A 766 24.46 15.02 -30.39
CA ASP A 766 23.16 14.92 -31.05
C ASP A 766 21.96 14.93 -30.10
N LEU A 767 22.21 15.24 -28.82
CA LEU A 767 21.18 15.33 -27.79
C LEU A 767 20.33 16.60 -27.93
N THR A 768 19.01 16.42 -28.00
CA THR A 768 18.01 17.50 -28.10
C THR A 768 16.98 17.41 -26.97
N GLY A 769 16.34 18.51 -26.59
CA GLY A 769 15.30 18.55 -25.55
C GLY A 769 15.82 18.73 -24.12
N ILE A 770 17.11 18.53 -23.89
CA ILE A 770 17.83 18.87 -22.66
C ILE A 770 19.17 19.53 -23.02
N PRO A 771 19.58 20.66 -22.42
CA PRO A 771 20.78 21.38 -22.82
C PRO A 771 22.05 20.69 -22.29
N PHE A 772 23.15 20.80 -23.05
CA PHE A 772 24.48 20.54 -22.52
C PHE A 772 24.94 21.72 -21.66
N THR A 773 25.48 21.44 -20.49
CA THR A 773 26.18 22.44 -19.66
C THR A 773 27.69 22.26 -19.80
N LEU A 774 28.43 23.36 -19.78
CA LEU A 774 29.89 23.35 -19.81
C LEU A 774 30.43 24.32 -18.77
N THR A 775 31.33 23.82 -17.92
CA THR A 775 31.88 24.56 -16.77
C THR A 775 33.32 25.05 -16.97
N ASP A 776 34.05 24.44 -17.91
CA ASP A 776 35.47 24.73 -18.18
C ASP A 776 35.76 24.51 -19.68
N ASN A 777 36.99 24.75 -20.09
CA ASN A 777 37.43 24.81 -21.47
C ASN A 777 37.29 23.47 -22.22
N PHE A 778 36.65 23.54 -23.38
CA PHE A 778 36.46 22.42 -24.29
C PHE A 778 37.35 22.56 -25.52
N THR A 779 38.35 21.69 -25.68
CA THR A 779 39.33 21.79 -26.75
C THR A 779 39.18 20.65 -27.76
N VAL A 780 38.94 21.00 -29.01
CA VAL A 780 39.00 20.11 -30.18
C VAL A 780 40.39 20.20 -30.78
N GLU A 781 41.22 19.20 -30.53
CA GLU A 781 42.61 19.15 -30.99
C GLU A 781 42.70 19.01 -32.52
N SER A 782 43.86 19.35 -33.08
CA SER A 782 44.07 19.41 -34.55
C SER A 782 43.75 18.12 -35.35
N SER A 783 43.64 16.96 -34.68
CA SER A 783 43.30 15.67 -35.29
C SER A 783 41.81 15.32 -35.24
N ALA A 784 40.98 16.11 -34.56
CA ALA A 784 39.59 15.81 -34.28
C ALA A 784 38.61 16.70 -35.05
N THR A 785 37.44 16.14 -35.36
CA THR A 785 36.25 16.89 -35.77
C THR A 785 35.17 16.77 -34.70
N MET A 786 34.61 17.90 -34.27
CA MET A 786 33.40 17.97 -33.45
C MET A 786 32.20 18.24 -34.35
N SER A 787 31.22 17.34 -34.38
CA SER A 787 29.99 17.50 -35.14
C SER A 787 28.80 17.67 -34.20
N ILE A 788 28.06 18.77 -34.36
CA ILE A 788 26.90 19.11 -33.54
C ILE A 788 25.65 19.03 -34.42
N SER A 789 24.70 18.20 -34.03
CA SER A 789 23.41 18.07 -34.71
C SER A 789 22.54 19.30 -34.48
N LYS A 790 21.58 19.50 -35.38
CA LYS A 790 20.56 20.55 -35.24
C LYS A 790 19.76 20.40 -33.93
N GLY A 791 19.35 21.51 -33.33
CA GLY A 791 18.55 21.55 -32.09
C GLY A 791 19.33 21.30 -30.79
N VAL A 792 20.65 21.11 -30.87
CA VAL A 792 21.51 20.98 -29.68
C VAL A 792 21.78 22.37 -29.09
N HIS A 793 21.55 22.52 -27.79
CA HIS A 793 21.77 23.77 -27.07
C HIS A 793 22.85 23.61 -25.98
N PHE A 794 23.65 24.67 -25.80
CA PHE A 794 24.73 24.77 -24.81
C PHE A 794 24.50 25.93 -23.86
N LYS A 795 24.55 25.63 -22.56
CA LYS A 795 24.48 26.56 -21.43
C LYS A 795 25.87 26.66 -20.79
N LEU A 796 26.53 27.81 -20.98
CA LEU A 796 27.97 27.95 -20.76
C LEU A 796 28.27 28.83 -19.54
N TRP A 797 29.16 28.37 -18.67
CA TRP A 797 29.62 29.07 -17.46
C TRP A 797 30.75 30.08 -17.75
N PRO A 798 31.11 30.96 -16.80
CA PRO A 798 32.09 32.04 -17.03
C PRO A 798 33.47 31.61 -17.52
N ASP A 799 33.92 30.40 -17.18
CA ASP A 799 35.23 29.87 -17.55
C ASP A 799 35.16 28.90 -18.76
N ALA A 800 34.00 28.77 -19.40
CA ALA A 800 33.80 27.88 -20.52
C ALA A 800 34.15 28.56 -21.86
N ASP A 801 35.30 28.18 -22.44
CA ASP A 801 35.69 28.48 -23.82
C ASP A 801 35.67 27.22 -24.70
N PHE A 802 35.35 27.37 -25.99
CA PHE A 802 35.62 26.34 -26.99
C PHE A 802 36.91 26.66 -27.76
N TYR A 803 37.92 25.80 -27.69
CA TYR A 803 39.14 25.91 -28.48
C TYR A 803 39.13 24.92 -29.65
N ILE A 804 39.04 25.44 -30.87
CA ILE A 804 38.96 24.67 -32.10
C ILE A 804 40.30 24.75 -32.84
N TYR A 805 41.19 23.79 -32.56
CA TYR A 805 42.40 23.53 -33.35
C TYR A 805 42.14 22.55 -34.50
N GLY A 806 41.17 21.65 -34.33
CA GLY A 806 40.70 20.68 -35.33
C GLY A 806 39.63 21.27 -36.24
N GLN A 807 38.46 20.64 -36.32
CA GLN A 807 37.31 21.10 -37.10
C GLN A 807 36.03 21.13 -36.25
N LEU A 808 35.21 22.18 -36.40
CA LEU A 808 33.85 22.24 -35.85
C LEU A 808 32.83 22.22 -36.98
N ASN A 809 31.91 21.26 -36.98
CA ASN A 809 30.80 21.15 -37.91
C ASN A 809 29.47 21.32 -37.15
N ALA A 810 28.99 22.56 -37.06
CA ALA A 810 27.73 22.92 -36.41
C ALA A 810 26.75 23.42 -37.48
N VAL A 811 25.88 22.52 -37.96
CA VAL A 811 24.93 22.82 -39.05
C VAL A 811 23.51 22.60 -38.53
N GLY A 812 22.94 23.68 -37.99
CA GLY A 812 21.56 23.72 -37.51
C GLY A 812 20.54 23.94 -38.63
N MET A 813 19.28 24.05 -38.21
CA MET A 813 18.17 24.50 -39.05
C MET A 813 17.54 25.76 -38.43
N ARG A 814 16.74 26.51 -39.19
CA ARG A 814 16.11 27.74 -38.66
C ARG A 814 15.20 27.49 -37.44
N GLN A 815 14.63 26.30 -37.31
CA GLN A 815 13.77 25.90 -36.18
C GLN A 815 14.50 25.12 -35.11
N ASP A 816 15.43 24.26 -35.53
CA ASP A 816 16.30 23.48 -34.66
C ASP A 816 17.70 24.13 -34.72
N SER A 817 17.78 25.40 -34.32
CA SER A 817 19.06 26.13 -34.32
C SER A 817 19.97 25.58 -33.25
N ILE A 818 21.29 25.64 -33.50
CA ILE A 818 22.27 25.30 -32.47
C ILE A 818 22.49 26.55 -31.63
N ILE A 819 22.27 26.50 -30.32
CA ILE A 819 22.33 27.67 -29.46
C ILE A 819 23.50 27.55 -28.49
N PHE A 820 24.35 28.56 -28.42
CA PHE A 820 25.37 28.75 -27.39
C PHE A 820 24.99 29.99 -26.58
N THR A 821 24.64 29.80 -25.32
CA THR A 821 24.12 30.88 -24.47
C THR A 821 24.64 30.78 -23.04
N SER A 822 24.34 31.80 -22.24
CA SER A 822 24.67 31.87 -20.82
C SER A 822 24.00 30.74 -20.04
N TYR A 823 24.70 30.21 -19.04
CA TYR A 823 24.11 29.31 -18.04
C TYR A 823 22.87 29.89 -17.32
N ARG A 824 22.68 31.21 -17.35
CA ARG A 824 21.53 31.97 -16.79
C ARG A 824 20.43 32.31 -17.80
N ASP A 825 20.52 31.84 -19.05
CA ASP A 825 19.54 32.20 -20.07
C ASP A 825 18.35 31.24 -20.05
N ASP A 826 17.36 31.52 -19.21
CA ASP A 826 16.19 30.66 -19.04
C ASP A 826 15.21 30.70 -20.22
N ASN A 827 15.41 31.63 -21.16
CA ASN A 827 14.59 31.69 -22.38
C ASN A 827 14.92 30.54 -23.35
N VAL A 828 16.01 29.80 -23.09
CA VAL A 828 16.45 28.64 -23.84
C VAL A 828 16.42 27.45 -22.88
N ASP A 829 15.55 26.47 -23.10
CA ASP A 829 15.42 25.23 -22.30
C ASP A 829 15.20 25.41 -20.78
N GLY A 830 14.70 26.56 -20.32
CA GLY A 830 14.35 26.80 -18.92
C GLY A 830 15.54 27.02 -17.98
N ASP A 831 15.25 27.03 -16.68
CA ASP A 831 16.20 27.30 -15.58
C ASP A 831 17.16 26.12 -15.39
N THR A 832 18.37 26.21 -15.95
CA THR A 832 19.36 25.13 -15.97
C THR A 832 20.28 25.15 -14.73
N ASN A 833 20.44 26.31 -14.10
CA ASN A 833 21.31 26.54 -12.96
C ASN A 833 20.55 26.68 -11.63
N ASN A 834 19.22 26.51 -11.66
CA ASN A 834 18.33 26.50 -10.52
C ASN A 834 18.42 27.80 -9.70
N ASP A 835 18.57 28.95 -10.38
CA ASP A 835 18.73 30.26 -9.76
C ASP A 835 17.46 31.14 -9.80
N GLU A 836 16.31 30.50 -10.02
CA GLU A 836 15.03 31.16 -10.35
C GLU A 836 15.09 31.82 -11.74
N VAL A 837 13.98 32.43 -12.18
CA VAL A 837 13.90 33.02 -13.53
C VAL A 837 14.97 34.10 -13.75
N SER A 838 15.97 33.79 -14.55
CA SER A 838 17.11 34.65 -14.86
C SER A 838 17.28 34.87 -16.37
N ARG A 839 18.16 35.80 -16.74
CA ARG A 839 18.50 36.12 -18.14
C ARG A 839 20.01 36.26 -18.27
N GLY A 840 20.54 35.87 -19.43
CA GLY A 840 21.95 36.05 -19.74
C GLY A 840 22.41 37.51 -19.71
N VAL A 841 23.64 37.70 -19.25
CA VAL A 841 24.36 38.97 -19.19
C VAL A 841 25.56 38.94 -20.14
N HIS A 842 25.92 40.09 -20.71
CA HIS A 842 27.05 40.18 -21.63
C HIS A 842 28.35 39.64 -21.01
N GLY A 843 28.94 38.62 -21.64
CA GLY A 843 30.16 37.98 -21.16
C GLY A 843 29.90 37.13 -19.94
N ASP A 844 28.85 36.31 -19.96
CA ASP A 844 28.61 35.25 -18.96
C ASP A 844 29.41 33.98 -19.26
N TRP A 845 30.00 33.88 -20.46
CA TRP A 845 30.93 32.85 -20.89
C TRP A 845 31.92 33.44 -21.91
N GLY A 846 32.89 32.65 -22.35
CA GLY A 846 34.00 33.14 -23.16
C GLY A 846 33.73 33.25 -24.65
N GLY A 847 34.05 32.23 -25.42
CA GLY A 847 33.86 32.27 -26.86
C GLY A 847 34.22 30.98 -27.56
N ILE A 848 34.08 30.99 -28.89
CA ILE A 848 34.58 29.93 -29.76
C ILE A 848 35.83 30.45 -30.48
N TYR A 849 36.95 29.79 -30.21
CA TYR A 849 38.30 30.18 -30.63
C TYR A 849 38.78 29.26 -31.75
N PHE A 850 38.80 29.74 -32.98
CA PHE A 850 39.38 29.02 -34.12
C PHE A 850 40.86 29.35 -34.25
N ASN A 851 41.72 28.34 -34.16
CA ASN A 851 43.16 28.54 -34.21
C ASN A 851 43.83 27.60 -35.21
N GLY A 852 44.47 28.19 -36.22
CA GLY A 852 45.28 27.47 -37.20
C GLY A 852 44.54 27.07 -38.47
N GLN A 853 45.28 26.56 -39.46
CA GLN A 853 44.75 26.28 -40.79
C GLN A 853 43.75 25.10 -40.82
N THR A 854 43.92 24.11 -39.94
CA THR A 854 43.01 22.97 -39.80
C THR A 854 41.59 23.40 -39.41
N ALA A 855 41.47 24.45 -38.59
CA ALA A 855 40.20 25.07 -38.20
C ALA A 855 39.42 25.70 -39.36
N SER A 856 40.06 25.92 -40.52
CA SER A 856 39.40 26.48 -41.71
C SER A 856 38.38 25.53 -42.35
N ALA A 857 38.43 24.23 -42.04
CA ALA A 857 37.41 23.29 -42.48
C ALA A 857 36.10 23.41 -41.68
N SER A 858 36.06 24.26 -40.64
CA SER A 858 34.88 24.40 -39.78
C SER A 858 33.72 25.10 -40.50
N ILE A 859 32.51 24.67 -40.16
CA ILE A 859 31.25 25.19 -40.71
C ILE A 859 30.33 25.51 -39.54
N LEU A 860 29.87 26.75 -39.47
CA LEU A 860 28.81 27.18 -38.57
C LEU A 860 27.65 27.67 -39.43
N SER A 861 26.49 27.04 -39.30
CA SER A 861 25.29 27.42 -40.03
C SER A 861 24.06 27.32 -39.15
N HIS A 862 23.21 28.35 -39.14
CA HIS A 862 22.03 28.42 -38.26
C HIS A 862 22.38 28.20 -36.78
N CYS A 863 23.45 28.87 -36.33
CA CYS A 863 23.85 28.89 -34.93
C CYS A 863 23.55 30.25 -34.30
N THR A 864 23.17 30.26 -33.03
CA THR A 864 22.94 31.47 -32.24
C THR A 864 23.95 31.53 -31.11
N LEU A 865 24.80 32.56 -31.09
CA LEU A 865 25.80 32.79 -30.05
C LEU A 865 25.39 34.06 -29.28
N ARG A 866 25.04 33.91 -28.01
CA ARG A 866 24.58 35.00 -27.16
C ARG A 866 25.42 35.14 -25.91
N TYR A 867 25.57 36.36 -25.42
CA TYR A 867 26.13 36.62 -24.08
C TYR A 867 27.59 36.19 -23.88
N GLY A 868 28.34 35.90 -24.95
CA GLY A 868 29.77 35.56 -24.87
C GLY A 868 30.70 36.78 -24.72
N GLY A 869 31.95 36.56 -24.36
CA GLY A 869 33.03 37.55 -24.33
C GLY A 869 33.77 37.74 -23.00
N ILE A 870 33.76 36.77 -22.07
CA ILE A 870 34.61 36.72 -20.86
C ILE A 870 35.38 35.38 -20.79
N GLY A 871 36.70 35.34 -20.91
CA GLY A 871 37.42 34.05 -21.05
C GLY A 871 38.85 34.08 -20.55
N GLY A 872 39.59 32.99 -20.73
CA GLY A 872 40.94 32.78 -20.18
C GLY A 872 42.01 33.81 -20.60
N TYR A 873 41.71 34.67 -21.59
CA TYR A 873 42.52 35.80 -22.04
C TYR A 873 42.22 37.14 -21.33
N GLY A 874 41.38 37.14 -20.28
CA GLY A 874 40.99 38.35 -19.55
C GLY A 874 40.05 39.25 -20.36
N ASP A 875 40.25 40.57 -20.33
CA ASP A 875 39.39 41.56 -21.03
C ASP A 875 39.39 41.43 -22.58
N ASN A 876 40.21 40.54 -23.16
CA ASN A 876 40.35 40.31 -24.60
C ASN A 876 39.61 39.05 -25.11
N ALA A 877 38.60 38.56 -24.40
CA ALA A 877 37.78 37.44 -24.85
C ALA A 877 36.67 37.90 -25.82
N TYR A 878 36.43 37.16 -26.89
CA TYR A 878 35.44 37.50 -27.91
C TYR A 878 34.53 36.29 -28.17
N PRO A 879 33.22 36.48 -28.39
CA PRO A 879 32.29 35.37 -28.69
C PRO A 879 32.75 34.51 -29.88
N LEU A 880 33.34 35.13 -30.91
CA LEU A 880 34.07 34.45 -31.97
C LEU A 880 35.47 35.05 -32.12
N TYR A 881 36.48 34.24 -31.87
CA TYR A 881 37.89 34.61 -31.98
C TYR A 881 38.58 33.77 -33.05
N LEU A 882 39.22 34.41 -34.03
CA LEU A 882 39.90 33.72 -35.12
C LEU A 882 41.35 34.17 -35.24
N ASP A 883 42.25 33.19 -35.27
CA ASP A 883 43.69 33.41 -35.21
C ASP A 883 44.48 32.44 -36.10
N ALA A 884 45.77 32.72 -36.29
CA ALA A 884 46.75 31.86 -36.95
C ALA A 884 46.32 31.36 -38.35
N GLY A 885 45.62 32.20 -39.11
CA GLY A 885 45.17 31.90 -40.47
C GLY A 885 43.88 31.07 -40.57
N ALA A 886 43.12 30.92 -39.48
CA ALA A 886 41.83 30.23 -39.51
C ALA A 886 40.82 30.95 -40.45
N ALA A 887 40.12 30.18 -41.29
CA ALA A 887 39.16 30.68 -42.27
C ALA A 887 37.87 29.81 -42.32
N PRO A 888 37.11 29.68 -41.21
CA PRO A 888 35.88 28.90 -41.19
C PRO A 888 34.79 29.55 -42.04
N ARG A 889 33.82 28.73 -42.47
CA ARG A 889 32.62 29.16 -43.18
C ARG A 889 31.49 29.39 -42.18
N ILE A 890 30.98 30.63 -42.11
CA ILE A 890 29.95 31.02 -41.15
C ILE A 890 28.78 31.65 -41.91
N SER A 891 27.58 31.11 -41.76
CA SER A 891 26.37 31.55 -42.50
C SER A 891 25.09 31.41 -41.71
N ASN A 892 24.12 32.30 -41.92
CA ASN A 892 22.82 32.26 -41.24
C ASN A 892 22.92 32.17 -39.70
N CYS A 893 24.02 32.64 -39.11
CA CYS A 893 24.23 32.63 -37.67
C CYS A 893 23.83 33.97 -37.06
N SER A 894 23.39 33.96 -35.80
CA SER A 894 23.14 35.17 -35.02
C SER A 894 24.21 35.32 -33.94
N ILE A 895 24.85 36.48 -33.86
CA ILE A 895 25.83 36.83 -32.83
C ILE A 895 25.28 38.04 -32.10
N GLU A 896 24.98 37.86 -30.82
CA GLU A 896 24.16 38.83 -30.09
C GLU A 896 24.70 39.11 -28.69
N TYR A 897 24.41 40.32 -28.19
CA TYR A 897 24.54 40.68 -26.77
C TYR A 897 25.88 40.29 -26.13
N SER A 898 26.95 40.37 -26.91
CA SER A 898 28.29 39.93 -26.50
C SER A 898 29.03 41.03 -25.73
N ARG A 899 29.88 40.69 -24.75
CA ARG A 899 30.63 41.69 -23.98
C ARG A 899 31.63 42.49 -24.81
N ASN A 900 32.23 41.87 -25.80
CA ASN A 900 33.21 42.47 -26.71
C ASN A 900 32.70 42.47 -28.16
N SER A 901 33.59 42.74 -29.12
CA SER A 901 33.25 42.73 -30.55
C SER A 901 32.75 41.36 -31.01
N GLY A 902 31.80 41.31 -31.94
CA GLY A 902 31.11 40.07 -32.33
C GLY A 902 32.03 39.04 -33.01
N VAL A 903 32.90 39.48 -33.91
CA VAL A 903 33.91 38.62 -34.55
C VAL A 903 35.26 39.32 -34.49
N PHE A 904 36.26 38.68 -33.89
CA PHE A 904 37.62 39.17 -33.83
C PHE A 904 38.54 38.32 -34.71
N CYS A 905 39.25 38.97 -35.64
CA CYS A 905 40.19 38.32 -36.56
C CYS A 905 41.61 38.87 -36.38
N THR A 906 42.61 38.00 -36.21
CA THR A 906 44.02 38.40 -36.12
C THR A 906 44.97 37.38 -36.79
N ASN A 907 46.27 37.71 -36.87
CA ASN A 907 47.36 36.90 -37.43
C ASN A 907 47.01 36.14 -38.74
N GLY A 908 46.37 36.84 -39.67
CA GLY A 908 46.05 36.31 -41.00
C GLY A 908 44.75 35.50 -41.10
N ALA A 909 43.96 35.43 -40.03
CA ALA A 909 42.61 34.86 -40.07
C ALA A 909 41.71 35.60 -41.07
N SER A 910 40.85 34.84 -41.77
CA SER A 910 40.01 35.34 -42.86
C SER A 910 38.74 34.50 -42.98
N PRO A 911 37.80 34.59 -42.01
CA PRO A 911 36.54 33.86 -42.09
C PRO A 911 35.73 34.28 -43.31
N ASP A 912 35.00 33.32 -43.88
CA ASP A 912 34.00 33.59 -44.91
C ASP A 912 32.62 33.71 -44.25
N LEU A 913 32.26 34.94 -43.90
CA LEU A 913 30.95 35.35 -43.40
C LEU A 913 29.99 35.72 -44.55
N GLY A 914 30.40 35.58 -45.81
CA GLY A 914 29.56 35.86 -46.98
C GLY A 914 30.34 36.37 -48.19
N GLY A 915 30.24 35.65 -49.31
CA GLY A 915 30.82 36.06 -50.60
C GLY A 915 32.34 35.97 -50.71
N GLY A 916 32.99 35.18 -49.85
CA GLY A 916 34.42 34.88 -49.86
C GLY A 916 34.79 33.62 -50.67
N GLN A 917 36.00 33.11 -50.43
CA GLN A 917 36.56 31.96 -51.16
C GLN A 917 35.90 30.62 -50.83
N HIS A 918 35.25 30.52 -49.67
CA HIS A 918 34.57 29.30 -49.20
C HIS A 918 33.07 29.30 -49.53
N GLN A 919 32.62 30.26 -50.35
CA GLN A 919 31.23 30.38 -50.82
C GLN A 919 30.20 30.34 -49.67
N SER A 920 30.49 31.06 -48.58
CA SER A 920 29.46 31.33 -47.58
C SER A 920 28.33 32.17 -48.19
N PRO A 921 27.04 31.80 -48.02
CA PRO A 921 25.92 32.56 -48.53
C PRO A 921 25.68 33.88 -47.78
N GLY A 922 26.34 34.11 -46.64
CA GLY A 922 26.02 35.22 -45.74
C GLY A 922 24.83 34.86 -44.84
N GLY A 923 23.91 35.80 -44.66
CA GLY A 923 22.70 35.64 -43.83
C GLY A 923 22.95 35.79 -42.32
N ASN A 924 24.17 36.17 -41.93
CA ASN A 924 24.52 36.33 -40.52
C ASN A 924 23.93 37.63 -39.95
N GLN A 925 23.59 37.62 -38.67
CA GLN A 925 23.01 38.75 -37.96
C GLN A 925 23.95 39.17 -36.83
N PHE A 926 24.30 40.45 -36.81
CA PHE A 926 25.06 41.06 -35.71
C PHE A 926 24.10 41.95 -34.92
N ILE A 927 23.80 41.61 -33.67
CA ILE A 927 22.78 42.29 -32.85
C ILE A 927 23.38 42.83 -31.55
N GLY A 928 23.06 44.08 -31.19
CA GLY A 928 23.53 44.73 -29.97
C GLY A 928 24.90 45.40 -30.07
N PHE A 929 25.36 45.70 -31.30
CA PHE A 929 26.65 46.38 -31.56
C PHE A 929 26.47 47.83 -32.05
N LEU A 930 25.30 48.16 -32.62
CA LEU A 930 25.02 49.51 -33.11
C LEU A 930 25.06 50.57 -31.97
N ASN A 931 25.72 51.71 -32.22
CA ASN A 931 25.87 52.86 -31.31
C ASN A 931 26.77 52.66 -30.07
N ASP A 932 27.50 51.55 -29.97
CA ASP A 932 28.51 51.37 -28.93
C ASP A 932 29.91 51.70 -29.47
N GLN A 933 30.49 52.81 -29.02
CA GLN A 933 31.82 53.27 -29.50
C GLN A 933 33.00 52.39 -29.00
N SER A 934 32.73 51.37 -28.18
CA SER A 934 33.74 50.49 -27.62
C SER A 934 33.74 49.07 -28.22
N ARG A 935 32.77 48.74 -29.09
CA ARG A 935 32.59 47.39 -29.64
C ARG A 935 32.23 47.46 -31.13
N TYR A 936 32.67 46.47 -31.89
CA TYR A 936 32.39 46.35 -33.32
C TYR A 936 31.68 45.03 -33.59
N ALA A 937 30.80 44.98 -34.59
CA ALA A 937 30.27 43.71 -35.08
C ALA A 937 31.39 42.83 -35.63
N ILE A 938 32.34 43.42 -36.37
CA ILE A 938 33.57 42.76 -36.83
C ILE A 938 34.78 43.64 -36.50
N PHE A 939 35.74 43.08 -35.77
CA PHE A 939 37.05 43.67 -35.51
C PHE A 939 38.12 42.91 -36.28
N ASN A 940 38.64 43.49 -37.36
CA ASN A 940 39.74 42.91 -38.13
C ASN A 940 41.09 43.51 -37.71
N ASP A 941 41.75 42.89 -36.73
CA ASP A 941 43.10 43.24 -36.30
C ASP A 941 44.19 42.66 -37.24
N GLY A 942 43.80 41.74 -38.13
CA GLY A 942 44.67 41.07 -39.09
C GLY A 942 44.96 41.88 -40.36
N THR A 943 45.88 41.35 -41.17
CA THR A 943 46.23 41.91 -42.49
C THR A 943 45.45 41.28 -43.64
N ALA A 944 44.75 40.17 -43.39
CA ALA A 944 43.91 39.49 -44.37
C ALA A 944 42.53 40.17 -44.46
N ASN A 945 41.93 40.13 -45.65
CA ASN A 945 40.59 40.66 -45.84
C ASN A 945 39.55 39.69 -45.26
N VAL A 946 38.44 40.21 -44.74
CA VAL A 946 37.29 39.42 -44.27
C VAL A 946 36.14 39.64 -45.25
N TYR A 947 35.42 38.58 -45.59
CA TYR A 947 34.27 38.64 -46.49
C TYR A 947 33.00 38.47 -45.66
N ALA A 948 32.14 39.49 -45.63
CA ALA A 948 30.96 39.57 -44.77
C ALA A 948 29.75 40.15 -45.53
N LYS A 949 29.59 39.76 -46.79
CA LYS A 949 28.48 40.19 -47.65
C LYS A 949 27.20 39.47 -47.24
N LEU A 950 26.06 40.07 -47.59
CA LEU A 950 24.71 39.56 -47.38
C LEU A 950 24.40 39.31 -45.90
N ASN A 951 24.99 40.11 -45.00
CA ASN A 951 24.74 40.04 -43.56
C ASN A 951 23.90 41.23 -43.09
N PHE A 952 23.22 41.05 -41.96
CA PHE A 952 22.42 42.07 -41.31
C PHE A 952 23.20 42.79 -40.20
N TRP A 953 23.08 44.12 -40.16
CA TRP A 953 23.93 45.02 -39.35
C TRP A 953 23.15 45.96 -38.43
N GLU A 954 21.88 45.66 -38.10
CA GLU A 954 20.95 46.52 -37.33
C GLU A 954 20.56 47.85 -38.01
N THR A 955 21.14 48.15 -39.17
CA THR A 955 20.91 49.37 -39.94
C THR A 955 21.19 49.12 -41.42
N THR A 956 20.60 49.94 -42.27
CA THR A 956 20.88 49.99 -43.72
C THR A 956 21.78 51.16 -44.12
N ASP A 957 22.11 52.06 -43.18
CA ASP A 957 22.97 53.21 -43.44
C ASP A 957 24.45 52.77 -43.52
N PRO A 958 25.10 52.83 -44.71
CA PRO A 958 26.47 52.38 -44.87
C PRO A 958 27.47 53.12 -43.98
N ALA A 959 27.19 54.37 -43.56
CA ALA A 959 28.06 55.12 -42.66
C ALA A 959 28.01 54.55 -41.25
N LEU A 960 26.83 54.16 -40.76
CA LEU A 960 26.67 53.53 -39.45
C LEU A 960 27.24 52.11 -39.45
N ILE A 961 27.08 51.36 -40.54
CA ILE A 961 27.71 50.03 -40.69
C ILE A 961 29.23 50.14 -40.65
N ALA A 962 29.80 51.11 -41.38
CA ALA A 962 31.24 51.35 -41.37
C ALA A 962 31.75 51.69 -39.95
N THR A 963 31.00 52.44 -39.13
CA THR A 963 31.39 52.69 -37.72
C THR A 963 31.30 51.45 -36.83
N ASN A 964 30.60 50.40 -37.25
CA ASN A 964 30.44 49.14 -36.54
C ASN A 964 31.44 48.06 -37.00
N ILE A 965 32.38 48.42 -37.85
CA ILE A 965 33.44 47.57 -38.38
C ILE A 965 34.78 48.25 -38.09
N PHE A 966 35.77 47.51 -37.57
CA PHE A 966 37.15 47.97 -37.50
C PHE A 966 37.97 47.29 -38.59
N ASP A 967 38.49 48.05 -39.56
CA ASP A 967 39.24 47.49 -40.68
C ASP A 967 40.31 48.46 -41.27
N LYS A 968 40.72 48.20 -42.52
CA LYS A 968 41.67 49.03 -43.25
C LYS A 968 41.30 50.52 -43.35
N MET A 969 40.00 50.84 -43.29
CA MET A 969 39.50 52.22 -43.33
C MET A 969 39.79 52.97 -42.03
N ASP A 970 39.87 52.26 -40.91
CA ASP A 970 40.26 52.79 -39.60
C ASP A 970 41.79 52.79 -39.41
N ASP A 971 42.46 51.73 -39.84
CA ASP A 971 43.93 51.59 -39.80
C ASP A 971 44.46 50.95 -41.08
N ASN A 972 45.23 51.71 -41.87
CA ASN A 972 45.72 51.29 -43.18
C ASN A 972 46.66 50.07 -43.18
N ARG A 973 47.10 49.59 -42.01
CA ARG A 973 47.90 48.37 -41.81
C ARG A 973 47.04 47.11 -41.78
N LYS A 974 45.72 47.24 -41.64
CA LYS A 974 44.76 46.14 -41.48
C LYS A 974 44.15 45.71 -42.83
N GLY A 975 43.53 44.54 -42.85
CA GLY A 975 42.77 44.04 -43.99
C GLY A 975 41.38 44.69 -44.08
N LEU A 976 40.76 44.67 -45.26
CA LEU A 976 39.43 45.25 -45.49
C LEU A 976 38.33 44.24 -45.14
N VAL A 977 37.20 44.71 -44.61
CA VAL A 977 35.99 43.92 -44.44
C VAL A 977 35.01 44.23 -45.57
N TYR A 978 34.71 43.24 -46.42
CA TYR A 978 33.76 43.37 -47.52
C TYR A 978 32.34 43.07 -47.06
N TYR A 979 31.56 44.10 -46.71
CA TYR A 979 30.20 43.94 -46.20
C TYR A 979 29.07 44.18 -47.22
N ASP A 980 29.38 44.78 -48.39
CA ASP A 980 28.40 45.09 -49.45
C ASP A 980 28.30 43.98 -50.51
N PRO A 981 27.09 43.56 -50.94
CA PRO A 981 25.75 44.02 -50.51
C PRO A 981 25.39 43.59 -49.09
N ILE A 982 24.55 44.37 -48.40
CA ILE A 982 24.02 44.06 -47.06
C ILE A 982 22.66 43.36 -47.13
N GLN A 983 22.25 42.76 -46.01
CA GLN A 983 20.86 42.36 -45.77
C GLN A 983 20.10 43.50 -45.09
N GLU A 984 18.97 43.93 -45.66
CA GLU A 984 18.26 45.14 -45.20
C GLU A 984 17.38 44.94 -43.96
N SER A 985 17.05 43.70 -43.62
CA SER A 985 16.29 43.32 -42.42
C SER A 985 16.95 42.13 -41.71
N PRO A 986 16.91 42.06 -40.36
CA PRO A 986 17.34 40.86 -39.64
C PRO A 986 16.34 39.80 -40.04
N HIS A 987 16.72 38.78 -40.82
CA HIS A 987 15.79 37.79 -41.39
C HIS A 987 14.32 38.11 -41.06
N ASP A 988 13.70 39.06 -41.76
CA ASP A 988 12.26 39.24 -41.60
C ASP A 988 11.72 37.85 -41.95
N PRO A 989 10.88 37.20 -41.11
CA PRO A 989 10.30 35.92 -41.47
C PRO A 989 9.88 35.94 -42.93
N LEU A 990 10.61 35.22 -43.80
CA LEU A 990 10.12 34.89 -45.12
C LEU A 990 8.79 34.23 -44.87
N VAL A 991 7.71 34.91 -45.28
CA VAL A 991 6.33 34.43 -45.17
C VAL A 991 6.13 33.73 -43.82
N GLY A 992 5.94 34.50 -42.72
CA GLY A 992 5.79 34.02 -41.33
C GLY A 992 5.68 32.50 -41.20
N ILE A 993 6.74 31.82 -40.73
CA ILE A 993 6.69 30.35 -40.63
C ILE A 993 5.38 29.98 -39.96
N PRO A 994 4.52 29.20 -40.63
CA PRO A 994 3.27 28.81 -40.03
C PRO A 994 3.56 27.98 -38.79
N GLU A 995 3.17 28.50 -37.63
CA GLU A 995 3.32 27.81 -36.35
C GLU A 995 2.17 26.82 -36.23
N ILE A 996 2.50 25.55 -35.98
CA ILE A 996 1.48 24.52 -35.77
C ILE A 996 0.75 24.85 -34.46
N LEU A 997 -0.56 25.08 -34.56
CA LEU A 997 -1.43 25.32 -33.41
C LEU A 997 -2.12 24.04 -32.97
N SER A 998 -2.38 23.13 -33.90
CA SER A 998 -3.05 21.86 -33.65
C SER A 998 -2.88 20.92 -34.84
N PRO A 999 -2.76 19.60 -34.64
CA PRO A 999 -2.63 18.90 -33.36
C PRO A 999 -1.30 19.19 -32.65
N ASN A 1000 -1.32 19.17 -31.31
CA ASN A 1000 -0.09 19.08 -30.51
C ASN A 1000 0.60 17.74 -30.79
N ALA A 1001 1.91 17.66 -30.56
CA ALA A 1001 2.67 16.43 -30.77
C ALA A 1001 2.03 15.25 -30.02
N GLY A 1002 1.72 14.18 -30.75
CA GLY A 1002 1.13 12.94 -30.20
C GLY A 1002 -0.38 12.97 -30.04
N HIS A 1003 -1.05 14.07 -30.39
CA HIS A 1003 -2.51 14.15 -30.30
C HIS A 1003 -3.18 13.26 -31.36
N GLU A 1004 -4.26 12.61 -30.98
CA GLU A 1004 -5.06 11.78 -31.88
C GLU A 1004 -5.93 12.64 -32.80
N LEU A 1005 -5.97 12.30 -34.09
CA LEU A 1005 -6.86 12.93 -35.06
C LEU A 1005 -7.77 11.90 -35.74
N LEU A 1006 -9.07 12.21 -35.68
CA LEU A 1006 -10.11 11.50 -36.43
C LEU A 1006 -10.09 11.86 -37.93
N ALA A 1007 -10.87 11.11 -38.72
CA ALA A 1007 -11.00 11.32 -40.16
C ALA A 1007 -11.35 12.77 -40.56
N ASP A 1008 -12.10 13.53 -39.76
CA ASP A 1008 -12.46 14.93 -39.99
C ASP A 1008 -11.53 15.94 -39.28
N GLY A 1009 -10.49 15.44 -38.60
CA GLY A 1009 -9.49 16.19 -37.86
C GLY A 1009 -8.87 17.32 -38.67
N LEU A 1010 -8.56 18.41 -37.98
CA LEU A 1010 -8.01 19.63 -38.58
C LEU A 1010 -6.52 19.73 -38.31
N LEU A 1011 -5.74 19.97 -39.35
CA LEU A 1011 -4.40 20.53 -39.21
C LEU A 1011 -4.54 22.05 -39.20
N ILE A 1012 -4.10 22.69 -38.12
CA ILE A 1012 -4.28 24.13 -37.86
C ILE A 1012 -2.92 24.77 -37.62
N TRP A 1013 -2.70 25.91 -38.27
CA TRP A 1013 -1.48 26.70 -38.11
C TRP A 1013 -1.75 28.20 -38.15
N THR A 1014 -0.78 29.00 -37.73
CA THR A 1014 -0.85 30.46 -37.84
C THR A 1014 -0.64 30.92 -39.28
N SER A 1015 -1.41 31.92 -39.72
CA SER A 1015 -1.27 32.51 -41.03
C SER A 1015 0.07 33.24 -41.11
N ALA A 1016 0.78 33.01 -42.20
CA ALA A 1016 2.09 33.54 -42.46
C ALA A 1016 2.12 35.03 -42.91
N ALA A 1017 1.00 35.75 -42.79
CA ALA A 1017 0.85 37.12 -43.26
C ALA A 1017 1.42 38.14 -42.27
N ILE A 1018 2.42 38.91 -42.69
CA ILE A 1018 3.13 39.90 -41.85
C ILE A 1018 2.56 41.33 -42.04
N ASN A 1019 1.62 41.51 -42.97
CA ASN A 1019 1.06 42.82 -43.30
C ASN A 1019 -0.46 42.76 -43.53
N GLN A 1020 -1.17 43.77 -43.03
CA GLN A 1020 -2.61 44.00 -43.28
C GLN A 1020 -2.93 44.33 -44.76
N ASN A 1021 -1.98 44.14 -45.67
CA ASN A 1021 -2.15 44.33 -47.10
C ASN A 1021 -2.29 42.95 -47.77
N GLU A 1022 -3.54 42.53 -47.90
CA GLU A 1022 -4.14 41.58 -48.84
C GLU A 1022 -3.24 40.93 -49.93
N ASP A 1023 -2.29 40.08 -49.56
CA ASP A 1023 -1.59 39.18 -50.48
C ASP A 1023 -2.12 37.73 -50.35
N ASP A 1024 -2.36 37.06 -51.48
CA ASP A 1024 -2.78 35.65 -51.53
C ASP A 1024 -1.59 34.73 -51.15
N ILE A 1025 -1.66 34.07 -49.99
CA ILE A 1025 -0.63 33.11 -49.51
C ILE A 1025 -1.09 31.67 -49.79
N THR A 1026 -0.21 30.84 -50.34
CA THR A 1026 -0.42 29.40 -50.54
C THR A 1026 0.43 28.60 -49.57
N TYR A 1027 -0.06 27.50 -49.03
CA TYR A 1027 0.66 26.61 -48.12
C TYR A 1027 0.93 25.27 -48.77
N THR A 1028 2.14 24.71 -48.59
CA THR A 1028 2.47 23.32 -48.89
C THR A 1028 2.47 22.53 -47.58
N ILE A 1029 1.63 21.51 -47.49
CA ILE A 1029 1.57 20.57 -46.36
C ILE A 1029 2.25 19.27 -46.79
N GLN A 1030 3.18 18.79 -45.97
CA GLN A 1030 3.80 17.47 -46.11
C GLN A 1030 3.38 16.59 -44.93
N VAL A 1031 3.07 15.33 -45.23
CA VAL A 1031 2.73 14.28 -44.26
C VAL A 1031 3.53 13.04 -44.64
N ASP A 1032 4.16 12.40 -43.66
CA ASP A 1032 4.98 11.19 -43.84
C ASP A 1032 4.95 10.31 -42.58
N GLU A 1033 5.31 9.03 -42.70
CA GLU A 1033 5.42 8.08 -41.58
C GLU A 1033 6.73 8.25 -40.79
N ASN A 1034 7.67 9.03 -41.33
CA ASN A 1034 8.96 9.34 -40.71
C ASN A 1034 9.15 10.87 -40.58
N ASN A 1035 9.99 11.30 -39.63
CA ASN A 1035 10.27 12.72 -39.39
C ASN A 1035 11.34 13.32 -40.32
N THR A 1036 11.91 12.53 -41.23
CA THR A 1036 13.02 12.94 -42.12
C THR A 1036 12.52 13.58 -43.41
N PHE A 1037 11.37 13.13 -43.92
CA PHE A 1037 10.76 13.59 -45.17
C PHE A 1037 11.70 13.51 -46.39
N ASP A 1038 12.61 12.53 -46.41
CA ASP A 1038 13.55 12.30 -47.53
C ASP A 1038 12.82 11.85 -48.82
N SER A 1039 11.63 11.27 -48.68
CA SER A 1039 10.70 10.92 -49.75
C SER A 1039 9.28 10.94 -49.21
N PRO A 1040 8.68 12.14 -49.04
CA PRO A 1040 7.43 12.31 -48.32
C PRO A 1040 6.31 11.50 -48.98
N LEU A 1041 5.55 10.76 -48.17
CA LEU A 1041 4.40 9.94 -48.58
C LEU A 1041 3.48 10.73 -49.53
N ALA A 1042 3.24 12.02 -49.24
CA ALA A 1042 2.62 12.95 -50.17
C ALA A 1042 2.82 14.45 -49.81
N ALA A 1043 2.55 15.33 -50.78
CA ALA A 1043 2.50 16.79 -50.60
C ALA A 1043 1.23 17.38 -51.20
N SER A 1044 0.54 18.28 -50.50
CA SER A 1044 -0.67 18.97 -50.98
C SER A 1044 -0.52 20.48 -50.82
N ASN A 1045 -1.02 21.24 -51.81
CA ASN A 1045 -1.00 22.70 -51.79
C ASN A 1045 -2.40 23.24 -51.46
N LYS A 1046 -2.51 24.14 -50.49
CA LYS A 1046 -3.76 24.86 -50.15
C LYS A 1046 -3.56 26.37 -50.31
N THR A 1047 -4.34 27.00 -51.18
CA THR A 1047 -4.36 28.46 -51.34
C THR A 1047 -5.37 29.09 -50.36
N ALA A 1048 -4.93 30.04 -49.54
CA ALA A 1048 -5.81 30.79 -48.65
C ALA A 1048 -6.14 32.17 -49.26
N ASN A 1049 -7.27 32.27 -49.96
CA ASN A 1049 -7.80 33.57 -50.39
C ASN A 1049 -8.61 34.21 -49.26
N THR A 1050 -8.42 35.51 -49.10
CA THR A 1050 -8.61 36.34 -47.89
C THR A 1050 -10.02 36.40 -47.26
N ASP A 1051 -11.05 35.70 -47.74
CA ASP A 1051 -12.38 35.68 -47.09
C ASP A 1051 -13.17 34.37 -47.18
N GLN A 1052 -12.62 33.28 -47.74
CA GLN A 1052 -13.33 31.98 -47.80
C GLN A 1052 -12.83 30.92 -46.81
N ASN A 1053 -11.67 31.14 -46.17
CA ASN A 1053 -11.02 30.15 -45.28
C ASN A 1053 -10.83 30.63 -43.83
N LYS A 1054 -11.49 31.71 -43.40
CA LYS A 1054 -11.63 32.03 -41.97
C LYS A 1054 -12.58 31.00 -41.36
N LEU A 1055 -12.18 30.34 -40.27
CA LEU A 1055 -12.99 29.36 -39.53
C LEU A 1055 -14.45 29.86 -39.41
N SER A 1056 -15.38 29.14 -40.04
CA SER A 1056 -16.81 29.43 -39.93
C SER A 1056 -17.30 29.17 -38.50
N LYS A 1057 -18.40 29.82 -38.11
CA LYS A 1057 -18.98 29.99 -36.76
C LYS A 1057 -19.20 28.76 -35.85
N ASN A 1058 -18.72 27.56 -36.18
CA ASN A 1058 -19.04 26.31 -35.48
C ASN A 1058 -17.84 25.57 -34.84
N THR A 1059 -16.64 26.16 -34.77
CA THR A 1059 -15.46 25.58 -34.07
C THR A 1059 -15.23 26.21 -32.68
N PRO A 1060 -14.61 25.48 -31.73
CA PRO A 1060 -14.42 25.92 -30.34
C PRO A 1060 -13.80 27.32 -30.23
N THR A 1061 -14.33 28.13 -29.32
CA THR A 1061 -13.96 29.55 -29.13
C THR A 1061 -12.49 29.79 -28.75
N SER A 1062 -11.75 28.75 -28.38
CA SER A 1062 -10.34 28.81 -27.96
C SER A 1062 -9.33 29.02 -29.09
N PHE A 1063 -9.70 28.80 -30.36
CA PHE A 1063 -8.80 28.94 -31.51
C PHE A 1063 -9.07 30.19 -32.37
N HIS A 1064 -9.92 31.10 -31.89
CA HIS A 1064 -10.25 32.35 -32.58
C HIS A 1064 -9.16 33.41 -32.35
N SER A 1065 -7.92 33.11 -32.75
CA SER A 1065 -6.95 34.17 -33.06
C SER A 1065 -7.28 34.68 -34.46
N ALA A 1066 -7.13 35.99 -34.71
CA ALA A 1066 -7.52 36.63 -35.96
C ALA A 1066 -6.78 36.11 -37.23
N ASN A 1067 -5.87 35.15 -37.06
CA ASN A 1067 -4.86 34.72 -38.03
C ASN A 1067 -4.76 33.18 -38.19
N ALA A 1068 -5.71 32.35 -37.77
CA ALA A 1068 -5.59 30.89 -37.92
C ALA A 1068 -6.00 30.37 -39.31
N VAL A 1069 -5.23 29.44 -39.89
CA VAL A 1069 -5.52 28.70 -41.13
C VAL A 1069 -5.68 27.22 -40.79
N ALA A 1070 -6.69 26.55 -41.35
CA ALA A 1070 -6.95 25.13 -41.11
C ALA A 1070 -7.21 24.36 -42.42
N ILE A 1071 -6.88 23.08 -42.43
CA ILE A 1071 -7.28 22.12 -43.46
C ILE A 1071 -7.78 20.84 -42.77
N SER A 1072 -8.94 20.33 -43.20
CA SER A 1072 -9.37 19.01 -42.77
C SER A 1072 -8.52 17.94 -43.46
N LEU A 1073 -8.19 16.85 -42.75
CA LEU A 1073 -7.48 15.72 -43.33
C LEU A 1073 -8.17 15.20 -44.60
N GLN A 1074 -9.51 15.24 -44.67
CA GLN A 1074 -10.28 14.81 -45.85
C GLN A 1074 -10.09 15.69 -47.09
N GLU A 1075 -9.65 16.92 -46.92
CA GLU A 1075 -9.34 17.86 -48.02
C GLU A 1075 -7.96 17.60 -48.63
N LEU A 1076 -7.12 16.78 -47.98
CA LEU A 1076 -5.82 16.38 -48.53
C LEU A 1076 -6.03 15.43 -49.70
N SER A 1077 -5.38 15.73 -50.82
CA SER A 1077 -5.44 14.93 -52.05
C SER A 1077 -5.00 13.46 -51.88
N PHE A 1078 -4.32 13.16 -50.78
CA PHE A 1078 -3.77 11.86 -50.41
C PHE A 1078 -4.44 11.22 -49.18
N PHE A 1079 -5.56 11.76 -48.69
CA PHE A 1079 -6.26 11.23 -47.51
C PHE A 1079 -6.49 9.71 -47.55
N ASN A 1080 -6.82 9.16 -48.72
CA ASN A 1080 -7.07 7.71 -48.90
C ASN A 1080 -5.81 6.83 -48.78
N GLN A 1081 -4.62 7.43 -48.69
CA GLN A 1081 -3.35 6.71 -48.49
C GLN A 1081 -2.96 6.60 -47.01
N LEU A 1082 -3.54 7.44 -46.14
CA LEU A 1082 -3.31 7.37 -44.70
C LEU A 1082 -3.89 6.06 -44.16
N GLN A 1083 -3.00 5.24 -43.61
CA GLN A 1083 -3.31 4.03 -42.86
C GLN A 1083 -3.86 4.39 -41.48
N ASP A 1084 -4.89 3.65 -41.08
CA ASP A 1084 -5.46 3.71 -39.74
C ASP A 1084 -4.41 3.34 -38.67
N ASN A 1085 -4.56 3.85 -37.46
CA ASN A 1085 -3.71 3.58 -36.30
C ASN A 1085 -2.21 3.72 -36.58
N THR A 1086 -1.87 4.81 -37.26
CA THR A 1086 -0.52 5.12 -37.69
C THR A 1086 -0.14 6.53 -37.27
N THR A 1087 1.03 6.67 -36.65
CA THR A 1087 1.62 7.98 -36.37
C THR A 1087 2.14 8.59 -37.66
N TYR A 1088 1.66 9.80 -37.97
CA TYR A 1088 2.17 10.60 -39.08
C TYR A 1088 2.86 11.84 -38.56
N PHE A 1089 4.01 12.14 -39.15
CA PHE A 1089 4.71 13.40 -39.00
C PHE A 1089 4.23 14.35 -40.08
N TRP A 1090 4.02 15.60 -39.72
CA TRP A 1090 3.61 16.62 -40.67
C TRP A 1090 4.30 17.95 -40.42
N ARG A 1091 4.40 18.71 -41.51
CA ARG A 1091 4.97 20.06 -41.51
C ARG A 1091 4.34 20.89 -42.61
N VAL A 1092 4.30 22.20 -42.42
CA VAL A 1092 3.66 23.14 -43.34
C VAL A 1092 4.60 24.30 -43.69
N GLN A 1093 4.65 24.70 -44.95
CA GLN A 1093 5.46 25.81 -45.45
C GLN A 1093 4.57 26.79 -46.20
N ALA A 1094 4.78 28.08 -46.03
CA ALA A 1094 4.04 29.12 -46.74
C ALA A 1094 4.78 29.56 -48.02
N ILE A 1095 4.02 29.99 -49.03
CA ILE A 1095 4.48 30.41 -50.35
C ILE A 1095 3.77 31.71 -50.71
N ASP A 1096 4.55 32.75 -51.02
CA ASP A 1096 4.02 34.03 -51.47
C ASP A 1096 3.59 33.99 -52.96
N LYS A 1097 2.98 35.08 -53.42
CA LYS A 1097 2.52 35.26 -54.80
C LYS A 1097 3.65 35.29 -55.85
N LEU A 1098 4.89 35.54 -55.42
CA LEU A 1098 6.08 35.53 -56.27
C LEU A 1098 6.74 34.14 -56.32
N GLY A 1099 6.23 33.17 -55.53
CA GLY A 1099 6.73 31.80 -55.45
C GLY A 1099 7.88 31.62 -54.45
N ASN A 1100 8.19 32.63 -53.63
CA ASN A 1100 9.15 32.50 -52.53
C ASN A 1100 8.52 31.68 -51.41
N LYS A 1101 9.32 30.80 -50.79
CA LYS A 1101 8.85 29.88 -49.75
C LYS A 1101 9.43 30.27 -48.38
N SER A 1102 8.65 30.10 -47.31
CA SER A 1102 9.15 30.10 -45.91
C SER A 1102 10.04 28.89 -45.67
N ASP A 1103 10.56 28.66 -44.47
CA ASP A 1103 10.93 27.29 -44.07
C ASP A 1103 9.65 26.49 -43.73
N PHE A 1104 9.72 25.16 -43.77
CA PHE A 1104 8.66 24.33 -43.18
C PHE A 1104 8.54 24.63 -41.69
N SER A 1105 7.36 24.51 -41.10
CA SER A 1105 7.09 24.51 -39.67
C SER A 1105 7.91 23.46 -38.93
N SER A 1106 7.99 23.58 -37.60
CA SER A 1106 8.47 22.49 -36.77
C SER A 1106 7.65 21.24 -37.11
N VAL A 1107 8.30 20.09 -37.06
CA VAL A 1107 7.61 18.83 -37.32
C VAL A 1107 6.70 18.58 -36.11
N SER A 1108 5.39 18.58 -36.33
CA SER A 1108 4.45 18.00 -35.38
C SER A 1108 4.10 16.60 -35.87
N HIS A 1109 3.53 15.81 -34.98
CA HIS A 1109 3.02 14.50 -35.34
C HIS A 1109 1.65 14.30 -34.69
N PHE A 1110 0.84 13.47 -35.35
CA PHE A 1110 -0.45 13.04 -34.84
C PHE A 1110 -0.59 11.54 -35.02
N PHE A 1111 -1.33 10.92 -34.13
CA PHE A 1111 -1.82 9.57 -34.35
C PHE A 1111 -3.08 9.66 -35.19
N PHE A 1112 -3.06 9.06 -36.38
CA PHE A 1112 -4.23 9.05 -37.25
C PHE A 1112 -5.11 7.86 -36.88
N ASN A 1113 -6.23 8.14 -36.23
CA ASN A 1113 -7.27 7.17 -35.93
C ASN A 1113 -8.47 7.44 -36.85
N LYS A 1114 -8.58 6.68 -37.94
CA LYS A 1114 -9.63 6.86 -38.95
C LYS A 1114 -10.98 6.34 -38.46
N TYR A 1115 -10.98 5.28 -37.64
CA TYR A 1115 -12.16 4.64 -37.09
C TYR A 1115 -11.81 4.06 -35.73
N ASN A 1116 -12.69 4.21 -34.74
CA ASN A 1116 -12.50 3.51 -33.47
C ASN A 1116 -12.31 1.99 -33.70
N ASN A 1117 -11.17 1.45 -33.28
CA ASN A 1117 -10.79 0.04 -33.41
C ASN A 1117 -11.12 -0.71 -32.11
N PRO A 1118 -11.61 -1.95 -32.17
CA PRO A 1118 -11.88 -2.71 -30.96
C PRO A 1118 -10.56 -3.04 -30.22
N PRO A 1119 -10.60 -3.12 -28.87
CA PRO A 1119 -9.45 -3.47 -28.07
C PRO A 1119 -8.92 -4.86 -28.40
N GLN A 1120 -7.65 -5.11 -28.07
CA GLN A 1120 -7.13 -6.47 -28.12
C GLN A 1120 -7.76 -7.35 -27.03
N ALA A 1121 -7.91 -8.64 -27.32
CA ALA A 1121 -8.36 -9.60 -26.32
C ALA A 1121 -7.34 -9.70 -25.19
N VAL A 1122 -7.82 -9.93 -23.97
CA VAL A 1122 -6.96 -10.25 -22.83
C VAL A 1122 -6.25 -11.58 -23.11
N VAL A 1123 -4.92 -11.62 -22.95
CA VAL A 1123 -4.08 -12.79 -23.29
C VAL A 1123 -3.33 -13.40 -22.11
N SER A 1124 -3.23 -12.73 -20.96
CA SER A 1124 -2.41 -13.20 -19.83
C SER A 1124 -2.86 -12.62 -18.49
N GLY A 1125 -2.23 -13.09 -17.41
CA GLY A 1125 -2.47 -12.62 -16.04
C GLY A 1125 -3.71 -13.20 -15.38
N PHE A 1126 -4.34 -14.22 -15.99
CA PHE A 1126 -5.55 -14.83 -15.46
C PHE A 1126 -5.32 -15.43 -14.07
N SER A 1127 -6.09 -14.93 -13.10
CA SER A 1127 -6.26 -15.52 -11.79
C SER A 1127 -7.76 -15.69 -11.54
N PRO A 1128 -8.22 -16.83 -11.02
CA PRO A 1128 -7.49 -18.06 -10.71
C PRO A 1128 -6.86 -18.71 -11.96
N ARG A 1129 -5.77 -19.47 -11.78
CA ARG A 1129 -5.13 -20.22 -12.87
C ARG A 1129 -6.03 -21.38 -13.33
N GLU A 1130 -5.85 -21.83 -14.57
CA GLU A 1130 -6.61 -22.93 -15.18
C GLU A 1130 -6.65 -24.18 -14.26
N GLY A 1131 -7.85 -24.65 -13.94
CA GLY A 1131 -8.10 -25.83 -13.10
C GLY A 1131 -7.95 -25.60 -11.59
N THR A 1132 -7.75 -24.37 -11.12
CA THR A 1132 -7.58 -24.08 -9.67
C THR A 1132 -8.86 -24.39 -8.89
N GLU A 1133 -8.72 -24.98 -7.70
CA GLU A 1133 -9.80 -25.12 -6.72
C GLU A 1133 -9.87 -23.89 -5.81
N ILE A 1134 -11.08 -23.33 -5.66
CA ILE A 1134 -11.32 -22.12 -4.86
C ILE A 1134 -12.24 -22.45 -3.70
N ARG A 1135 -11.79 -22.10 -2.49
CA ARG A 1135 -12.50 -22.34 -1.22
C ARG A 1135 -13.48 -21.23 -0.83
N LEU A 1136 -13.88 -20.40 -1.80
CA LEU A 1136 -14.79 -19.27 -1.63
C LEU A 1136 -15.95 -19.41 -2.60
N SER A 1137 -17.18 -19.25 -2.11
CA SER A 1137 -18.35 -19.20 -2.97
C SER A 1137 -18.41 -17.92 -3.82
N LYS A 1138 -17.62 -16.89 -3.51
CA LYS A 1138 -17.55 -15.61 -4.24
C LYS A 1138 -16.10 -15.30 -4.65
N PRO A 1139 -15.58 -15.97 -5.69
CA PRO A 1139 -14.19 -15.79 -6.09
C PRO A 1139 -13.94 -14.39 -6.68
N GLU A 1140 -12.72 -13.89 -6.56
CA GLU A 1140 -12.24 -12.76 -7.35
C GLU A 1140 -11.55 -13.27 -8.61
N LEU A 1141 -11.91 -12.71 -9.76
CA LEU A 1141 -11.31 -12.99 -11.06
C LEU A 1141 -10.46 -11.79 -11.48
N SER A 1142 -9.19 -12.00 -11.85
CA SER A 1142 -8.31 -10.94 -12.32
C SER A 1142 -7.50 -11.33 -13.56
N TRP A 1143 -7.02 -10.33 -14.29
CA TRP A 1143 -6.23 -10.50 -15.52
C TRP A 1143 -5.28 -9.31 -15.73
N HIS A 1144 -4.30 -9.45 -16.63
CA HIS A 1144 -3.52 -8.30 -17.06
C HIS A 1144 -4.37 -7.38 -17.94
N PRO A 1145 -4.28 -6.05 -17.78
CA PRO A 1145 -5.04 -5.11 -18.60
C PRO A 1145 -4.80 -5.34 -20.11
N ALA A 1146 -5.87 -5.21 -20.89
CA ALA A 1146 -5.79 -5.25 -22.34
C ALA A 1146 -5.16 -3.95 -22.90
N ILE A 1147 -4.68 -4.05 -24.15
CA ILE A 1147 -4.15 -2.91 -24.90
C ILE A 1147 -5.12 -2.63 -26.04
N ASP A 1148 -5.46 -1.37 -26.23
CA ASP A 1148 -6.24 -0.91 -27.37
C ASP A 1148 -5.30 -0.41 -28.49
N PRO A 1149 -5.56 -0.74 -29.77
CA PRO A 1149 -4.89 -0.08 -30.90
C PRO A 1149 -5.06 1.44 -30.93
N ASP A 1150 -6.13 1.98 -30.34
CA ASP A 1150 -6.44 3.41 -30.30
C ASP A 1150 -5.80 4.08 -29.08
N GLN A 1151 -5.07 5.18 -29.32
CA GLN A 1151 -4.24 5.81 -28.29
C GLN A 1151 -5.06 6.53 -27.22
N SER A 1152 -6.29 6.94 -27.54
CA SER A 1152 -7.27 7.46 -26.58
C SER A 1152 -7.67 6.46 -25.50
N ASP A 1153 -7.61 5.17 -25.80
CA ASP A 1153 -8.16 4.09 -24.99
C ASP A 1153 -7.08 3.42 -24.14
N ALA A 1154 -6.52 4.21 -23.23
CA ALA A 1154 -5.54 3.71 -22.26
C ALA A 1154 -6.15 2.61 -21.38
N SER A 1155 -5.33 1.67 -20.91
CA SER A 1155 -5.79 0.56 -20.06
C SER A 1155 -6.61 0.99 -18.82
N SER A 1156 -6.42 2.22 -18.33
CA SER A 1156 -7.17 2.84 -17.24
C SER A 1156 -8.59 3.29 -17.61
N THR A 1157 -8.94 3.38 -18.89
CA THR A 1157 -10.25 3.79 -19.38
C THR A 1157 -11.10 2.59 -19.84
N LEU A 1158 -10.43 1.51 -20.25
CA LEU A 1158 -11.07 0.25 -20.66
C LEU A 1158 -11.98 -0.34 -19.59
N LYS A 1159 -13.09 -0.94 -20.04
CA LYS A 1159 -14.02 -1.72 -19.21
C LYS A 1159 -13.97 -3.18 -19.63
N TYR A 1160 -14.34 -4.09 -18.74
CA TYR A 1160 -14.29 -5.51 -19.03
C TYR A 1160 -15.64 -6.16 -18.77
N ASN A 1161 -16.11 -6.97 -19.71
CA ASN A 1161 -17.28 -7.82 -19.57
C ASN A 1161 -16.82 -9.25 -19.32
N LEU A 1162 -17.31 -9.86 -18.25
CA LEU A 1162 -17.02 -11.24 -17.87
C LEU A 1162 -18.24 -12.12 -18.12
N GLN A 1163 -17.99 -13.36 -18.53
CA GLN A 1163 -19.00 -14.42 -18.53
C GLN A 1163 -18.46 -15.62 -17.77
N LEU A 1164 -19.30 -16.20 -16.91
CA LEU A 1164 -19.05 -17.47 -16.25
C LEU A 1164 -20.18 -18.44 -16.59
N ASN A 1165 -19.82 -19.70 -16.82
CA ASN A 1165 -20.77 -20.77 -17.11
C ASN A 1165 -20.18 -22.13 -16.75
N THR A 1166 -21.02 -23.12 -16.50
CA THR A 1166 -20.61 -24.52 -16.30
C THR A 1166 -20.33 -25.27 -17.61
N SER A 1167 -20.47 -24.61 -18.77
CA SER A 1167 -20.10 -25.14 -20.08
C SER A 1167 -18.99 -24.32 -20.72
N SER A 1168 -17.91 -24.99 -21.11
CA SER A 1168 -16.69 -24.40 -21.70
C SER A 1168 -16.88 -23.77 -23.07
N ASP A 1169 -17.93 -24.17 -23.81
CA ASP A 1169 -18.26 -23.59 -25.11
C ASP A 1169 -19.16 -22.34 -25.00
N PHE A 1170 -19.61 -22.01 -23.78
CA PHE A 1170 -20.57 -20.94 -23.49
C PHE A 1170 -21.84 -21.02 -24.37
N SER A 1171 -22.23 -22.24 -24.77
CA SER A 1171 -23.47 -22.46 -25.50
C SER A 1171 -24.66 -22.51 -24.55
N GLY A 1172 -25.79 -21.92 -24.93
CA GLY A 1172 -26.99 -21.84 -24.09
C GLY A 1172 -27.11 -20.55 -23.28
N THR A 1173 -27.81 -20.60 -22.14
CA THR A 1173 -28.02 -19.45 -21.26
C THR A 1173 -26.78 -19.22 -20.39
N ILE A 1174 -26.19 -18.04 -20.46
CA ILE A 1174 -25.08 -17.63 -19.59
C ILE A 1174 -25.57 -17.52 -18.15
N GLN A 1175 -24.91 -18.20 -17.21
CA GLN A 1175 -25.30 -18.20 -15.80
C GLN A 1175 -24.94 -16.88 -15.11
N HIS A 1176 -23.71 -16.40 -15.29
CA HIS A 1176 -23.25 -15.14 -14.69
C HIS A 1176 -22.58 -14.25 -15.73
N GLN A 1177 -22.93 -12.97 -15.72
CA GLN A 1177 -22.32 -11.97 -16.58
C GLN A 1177 -22.14 -10.67 -15.82
N TYR A 1178 -20.94 -10.11 -15.88
CA TYR A 1178 -20.55 -8.93 -15.13
C TYR A 1178 -19.86 -7.91 -16.03
N GLN A 1179 -19.84 -6.66 -15.57
CA GLN A 1179 -19.04 -5.58 -16.16
C GLN A 1179 -18.25 -4.90 -15.06
N THR A 1180 -16.95 -4.68 -15.27
CA THR A 1180 -16.08 -4.02 -14.29
C THR A 1180 -16.28 -2.51 -14.27
N GLN A 1181 -15.71 -1.87 -13.25
CA GLN A 1181 -15.48 -0.42 -13.28
C GLN A 1181 -14.37 -0.08 -14.28
N ILE A 1182 -14.38 1.17 -14.74
CA ILE A 1182 -13.37 1.72 -15.64
C ILE A 1182 -11.96 1.48 -15.09
N GLY A 1183 -11.08 0.92 -15.91
CA GLY A 1183 -9.68 0.67 -15.59
C GLY A 1183 -9.40 -0.50 -14.66
N LEU A 1184 -10.44 -1.22 -14.21
CA LEU A 1184 -10.29 -2.31 -13.25
C LEU A 1184 -10.22 -3.66 -13.98
N ALA A 1185 -9.02 -4.24 -14.03
CA ALA A 1185 -8.74 -5.57 -14.58
C ALA A 1185 -8.94 -6.70 -13.53
N THR A 1186 -9.90 -6.51 -12.64
CA THR A 1186 -10.34 -7.49 -11.65
C THR A 1186 -11.84 -7.35 -11.37
N HIS A 1187 -12.47 -8.43 -10.90
CA HIS A 1187 -13.87 -8.46 -10.50
C HIS A 1187 -14.13 -9.50 -9.41
N GLU A 1188 -14.65 -9.05 -8.26
CA GLU A 1188 -15.22 -9.94 -7.23
C GLU A 1188 -16.61 -10.40 -7.68
N VAL A 1189 -16.83 -11.73 -7.75
CA VAL A 1189 -18.13 -12.30 -8.11
C VAL A 1189 -19.13 -12.04 -6.95
N PRO A 1190 -20.16 -11.21 -7.15
CA PRO A 1190 -21.01 -10.75 -6.04
C PRO A 1190 -22.00 -11.82 -5.55
N ASP A 1191 -22.39 -12.74 -6.43
CA ASP A 1191 -23.33 -13.81 -6.14
C ASP A 1191 -22.56 -15.09 -5.80
N PRO A 1192 -22.96 -15.84 -4.75
CA PRO A 1192 -22.32 -17.11 -4.46
C PRO A 1192 -22.53 -18.09 -5.61
N LEU A 1193 -21.44 -18.68 -6.08
CA LEU A 1193 -21.40 -19.74 -7.08
C LEU A 1193 -21.78 -21.08 -6.43
N ASP A 1194 -22.27 -22.01 -7.26
CA ASP A 1194 -22.71 -23.32 -6.82
C ASP A 1194 -21.52 -24.16 -6.32
N GLU A 1195 -21.74 -24.87 -5.22
CA GLU A 1195 -20.76 -25.78 -4.62
C GLU A 1195 -20.47 -26.98 -5.55
N ASN A 1196 -19.24 -27.50 -5.51
CA ASN A 1196 -18.77 -28.63 -6.32
C ASN A 1196 -18.98 -28.47 -7.83
N ALA A 1197 -18.96 -27.24 -8.31
CA ALA A 1197 -19.19 -26.94 -9.71
C ALA A 1197 -17.91 -26.48 -10.42
N HIS A 1198 -17.74 -26.98 -11.66
CA HIS A 1198 -16.69 -26.54 -12.57
C HIS A 1198 -17.18 -25.34 -13.36
N TYR A 1199 -16.56 -24.18 -13.15
CA TYR A 1199 -16.89 -22.97 -13.88
C TYR A 1199 -15.81 -22.63 -14.91
N PHE A 1200 -16.28 -22.37 -16.11
CA PHE A 1200 -15.51 -21.77 -17.20
C PHE A 1200 -15.82 -20.30 -17.25
N TRP A 1201 -14.80 -19.47 -17.40
CA TRP A 1201 -14.94 -18.04 -17.52
C TRP A 1201 -14.09 -17.46 -18.64
N ARG A 1202 -14.55 -16.32 -19.16
CA ARG A 1202 -13.85 -15.56 -20.19
C ARG A 1202 -14.16 -14.09 -20.02
N VAL A 1203 -13.24 -13.25 -20.46
CA VAL A 1203 -13.36 -11.80 -20.39
C VAL A 1203 -13.22 -11.22 -21.79
N LEU A 1204 -14.05 -10.22 -22.10
CA LEU A 1204 -13.82 -9.32 -23.22
C LEU A 1204 -13.61 -7.91 -22.70
N THR A 1205 -12.72 -7.19 -23.34
CA THR A 1205 -12.50 -5.76 -23.15
C THR A 1205 -13.48 -4.96 -24.00
N LEU A 1206 -13.91 -3.82 -23.48
CA LEU A 1206 -14.62 -2.73 -24.15
C LEU A 1206 -13.76 -1.47 -24.06
N ASP A 1207 -13.65 -0.75 -25.17
CA ASP A 1207 -13.10 0.61 -25.21
C ASP A 1207 -14.07 1.63 -24.58
N ASP A 1208 -13.72 2.92 -24.63
CA ASP A 1208 -14.53 3.98 -24.05
C ASP A 1208 -15.86 4.21 -24.81
N GLU A 1209 -15.92 3.96 -26.11
CA GLU A 1209 -17.13 4.03 -26.92
C GLU A 1209 -17.96 2.73 -26.92
N GLY A 1210 -17.49 1.68 -26.27
CA GLY A 1210 -18.14 0.39 -26.11
C GLY A 1210 -17.98 -0.61 -27.26
N LEU A 1211 -16.96 -0.51 -28.12
CA LEU A 1211 -16.63 -1.58 -29.06
C LEU A 1211 -15.93 -2.75 -28.32
N PRO A 1212 -16.36 -3.99 -28.60
CA PRO A 1212 -15.81 -5.16 -27.95
C PRO A 1212 -14.60 -5.75 -28.67
N SER A 1213 -13.59 -6.13 -27.89
CA SER A 1213 -12.56 -7.10 -28.30
C SER A 1213 -13.15 -8.48 -28.58
N ALA A 1214 -12.34 -9.38 -29.16
CA ALA A 1214 -12.63 -10.80 -29.09
C ALA A 1214 -12.57 -11.28 -27.63
N TRP A 1215 -13.35 -12.30 -27.30
CA TRP A 1215 -13.23 -12.96 -25.99
C TRP A 1215 -11.82 -13.51 -25.79
N SER A 1216 -11.34 -13.46 -24.55
CA SER A 1216 -10.14 -14.16 -24.11
C SER A 1216 -10.22 -15.66 -24.40
N ALA A 1217 -9.08 -16.34 -24.26
CA ALA A 1217 -9.10 -17.79 -24.05
C ALA A 1217 -10.03 -18.13 -22.87
N VAL A 1218 -10.66 -19.31 -22.95
CA VAL A 1218 -11.51 -19.81 -21.87
C VAL A 1218 -10.60 -20.28 -20.75
N ASN A 1219 -10.80 -19.73 -19.56
CA ASN A 1219 -10.16 -20.16 -18.32
C ASN A 1219 -11.18 -20.94 -17.48
N ASP A 1220 -10.72 -21.71 -16.51
CA ASP A 1220 -11.61 -22.48 -15.64
C ASP A 1220 -11.07 -22.62 -14.21
N PHE A 1221 -11.99 -22.88 -13.29
CA PHE A 1221 -11.74 -23.17 -11.88
C PHE A 1221 -12.87 -23.99 -11.28
N TRP A 1222 -12.59 -24.64 -10.16
CA TRP A 1222 -13.57 -25.38 -9.36
C TRP A 1222 -13.95 -24.60 -8.11
N ILE A 1223 -15.23 -24.66 -7.73
CA ILE A 1223 -15.69 -24.21 -6.42
C ILE A 1223 -15.72 -25.42 -5.50
N ASN A 1224 -14.99 -25.32 -4.38
CA ASN A 1224 -15.05 -26.23 -3.22
C ASN A 1224 -15.06 -25.37 -1.94
N ALA A 1225 -16.15 -24.62 -1.69
CA ALA A 1225 -16.22 -23.70 -0.55
C ALA A 1225 -16.53 -24.41 0.78
N VAL A 1226 -16.98 -25.67 0.73
CA VAL A 1226 -17.24 -26.53 1.88
C VAL A 1226 -16.68 -27.91 1.60
N ASP A 1227 -15.71 -28.35 2.40
CA ASP A 1227 -15.15 -29.70 2.36
C ASP A 1227 -16.21 -30.73 2.77
N GLU A 1228 -16.54 -31.68 1.88
CA GLU A 1228 -17.58 -32.68 2.11
C GLU A 1228 -17.00 -34.10 2.24
N PRO A 1229 -17.52 -34.95 3.14
CA PRO A 1229 -17.05 -36.32 3.24
C PRO A 1229 -17.56 -37.18 2.06
N PRO A 1230 -16.85 -38.27 1.68
CA PRO A 1230 -17.27 -39.17 0.62
C PRO A 1230 -18.68 -39.71 0.84
N ALA A 1231 -19.47 -39.83 -0.24
CA ALA A 1231 -20.84 -40.30 -0.16
C ALA A 1231 -20.94 -41.73 0.38
N GLU A 1232 -22.04 -42.02 1.10
CA GLU A 1232 -22.32 -43.37 1.58
C GLU A 1232 -22.35 -44.38 0.41
N PHE A 1233 -21.68 -45.52 0.58
CA PHE A 1233 -21.59 -46.59 -0.42
C PHE A 1233 -22.15 -47.91 0.14
N ASN A 1234 -22.72 -48.75 -0.72
CA ASN A 1234 -23.31 -50.01 -0.26
C ASN A 1234 -22.28 -51.13 -0.17
N LEU A 1235 -22.40 -51.96 0.87
CA LEU A 1235 -21.71 -53.24 0.95
C LEU A 1235 -22.42 -54.25 0.04
N LEU A 1236 -21.67 -54.91 -0.84
CA LEU A 1236 -22.24 -55.82 -1.84
C LEU A 1236 -22.12 -57.29 -1.42
N SER A 1237 -21.01 -57.67 -0.79
CA SER A 1237 -20.77 -59.04 -0.32
C SER A 1237 -19.74 -59.06 0.80
N PRO A 1238 -19.90 -59.93 1.82
CA PRO A 1238 -21.06 -60.78 2.07
C PRO A 1238 -22.29 -59.95 2.47
N GLY A 1239 -23.49 -60.45 2.14
CA GLY A 1239 -24.74 -59.82 2.56
C GLY A 1239 -24.97 -59.96 4.07
N ASP A 1240 -25.79 -59.08 4.62
CA ASP A 1240 -26.15 -59.17 6.04
C ASP A 1240 -26.82 -60.52 6.34
N GLY A 1241 -26.24 -61.26 7.29
CA GLY A 1241 -26.69 -62.61 7.68
C GLY A 1241 -26.05 -63.78 6.92
N ASP A 1242 -25.11 -63.55 5.99
CA ASP A 1242 -24.46 -64.63 5.25
C ASP A 1242 -23.58 -65.52 6.15
N GLN A 1243 -23.72 -66.84 6.00
CA GLN A 1243 -22.83 -67.83 6.63
C GLN A 1243 -21.67 -68.17 5.70
N LEU A 1244 -20.48 -67.69 6.08
CA LEU A 1244 -19.23 -67.93 5.36
C LEU A 1244 -18.54 -69.20 5.89
N THR A 1245 -18.16 -70.16 5.01
CA THR A 1245 -17.41 -71.39 5.37
C THR A 1245 -16.10 -71.56 4.56
N GLY A 1246 -14.94 -71.66 5.24
CA GLY A 1246 -13.58 -71.48 4.65
C GLY A 1246 -12.68 -70.45 5.37
N ASP A 1247 -11.40 -70.36 4.97
CA ASP A 1247 -10.35 -69.54 5.63
C ASP A 1247 -10.05 -68.21 4.91
N SER A 1248 -10.75 -67.88 3.82
CA SER A 1248 -10.55 -66.65 3.04
C SER A 1248 -11.82 -66.25 2.29
N TYR A 1249 -12.22 -64.99 2.39
CA TYR A 1249 -13.37 -64.42 1.68
C TYR A 1249 -13.04 -63.02 1.19
N ASN A 1250 -13.62 -62.67 0.04
CA ASN A 1250 -13.51 -61.35 -0.54
C ASN A 1250 -14.72 -60.52 -0.13
N PHE A 1251 -14.45 -59.39 0.50
CA PHE A 1251 -15.43 -58.35 0.74
C PHE A 1251 -15.46 -57.44 -0.47
N THR A 1252 -16.66 -57.11 -0.94
CA THR A 1252 -16.86 -56.19 -2.05
C THR A 1252 -17.91 -55.16 -1.68
N TRP A 1253 -17.66 -53.92 -2.05
CA TRP A 1253 -18.54 -52.79 -1.84
C TRP A 1253 -18.54 -51.91 -3.09
N GLU A 1254 -19.52 -51.02 -3.20
CA GLU A 1254 -19.53 -50.00 -4.25
C GLU A 1254 -18.38 -49.02 -4.04
N LYS A 1255 -17.80 -48.50 -5.13
CA LYS A 1255 -16.77 -47.46 -5.02
C LYS A 1255 -17.40 -46.24 -4.37
N ALA A 1256 -16.80 -45.72 -3.29
CA ALA A 1256 -17.17 -44.41 -2.75
C ALA A 1256 -16.92 -43.33 -3.80
N VAL A 1257 -17.80 -42.35 -3.85
CA VAL A 1257 -17.69 -41.18 -4.72
C VAL A 1257 -17.63 -39.98 -3.81
N ASP A 1258 -16.56 -39.21 -3.91
CA ASP A 1258 -16.45 -37.93 -3.24
C ASP A 1258 -17.22 -36.86 -4.04
N PRO A 1259 -18.08 -36.05 -3.41
CA PRO A 1259 -18.66 -34.88 -4.05
C PRO A 1259 -17.61 -33.82 -4.41
N ASP A 1260 -16.50 -33.76 -3.68
CA ASP A 1260 -15.47 -32.74 -3.86
C ASP A 1260 -14.72 -32.95 -5.20
N PRO A 1261 -14.46 -31.85 -5.95
CA PRO A 1261 -13.68 -31.93 -7.17
C PRO A 1261 -12.28 -32.50 -6.96
N ASN A 1262 -11.83 -33.35 -7.89
CA ASN A 1262 -10.46 -33.91 -7.98
C ASN A 1262 -10.01 -34.88 -6.86
N ASP A 1263 -10.91 -35.42 -6.03
CA ASP A 1263 -10.62 -36.50 -5.05
C ASP A 1263 -10.86 -37.95 -5.58
#